data_AF-A0A833W0M2-F1
#
_entry.id   AF-A0A833W0M2-F1
#
_cell.length_a   1.000
_cell.length_b   1.000
_cell.length_c   1.000
_cell.angle_alpha   90.00
_cell.angle_beta   90.00
_cell.angle_gamma   90.00
#
_symmetry.space_group_name_H-M   'P 1'
#
loop_
_entity.id
_entity.type
_entity.pdbx_description
1 polymer ?
#
loop_
_entity_poly.entity_id
_entity_poly.type
_entity_poly.pdbx_seq_one_letter_code
_entity_poly.pdbx_strand_id
1 'polypeptide(L)'
;MFATFVIDVRAPIRDICKELILTDDQLRMVMQKLDDEMNKGLSKATHDDAIVKCFPTYVQDLPDGSEKGNFLALDLGGTNFRVLLITLEGQSFDMKSKIYAIPQSLMLGTGTQLFDHIAQCLALFVKDLNLQDQVLPLGFTFSFPLDQQGLTRGYLVRWTKGFNCSGVIDEDVVGLLEQAIERRSDVKIEVCAILNDTTGTLMSCAWKNRNCRIGLIVGTGTNACYVEKTKNVECAIPGNYVPEKPYMLINIEWGAFGEGGVLDFILTEFDRAIDENSINPTKQLFEKMISGMYMGELTRLVLEKVVNAGLLFGGKCPSDLKKRGKFFTKYVSEIENDAKGKYTNCREVLAELGLRNVSDQDCENVRYVCSVVSRRAAHLASAGIATLLNKMGEDNVTVGIDGSVYRFHPYFHDLMTEKISQLQNHKIAPPATPLQDFTYHWKQLMNFYVNHLTDCKVPIQTTGIPRHLDRLLEILLDEEKDETEPGPCLEYLLQHKLLDLLATLASAETPPGMRTICLSFLRKLLGRSKYPLLHHTSIYGPVQRLIGLCNGSPPSPMEAEEVQFLLTICFLVCKYPHVTNIINDAPTVQRHNASASGRSSERMEVEKVTYIPARRRNNFNPLFEPLDTRAVTLINPNLFSSENDRRLRFAESNRPSSKTETTRGSSSQSNGSISSRDVENASQSSSPIIQKPISDESSVVAASSSDSQDYDVSQKGEDVALMNEIDTHLQNLQDLRLDVEYGTAYEDSNCAEGDQSLLRPETPQKSKCLLLDALLSYINTADNTVRIRACEGIMVLASLDDSSFAQMVANSDLAILISNRLENLFNAIPAHVDPAEIDGVDVTWGLDSPAWTKEKKFSGCRQVAAFFMWFDYCNQLIREAHPDVADALAKSIRVNFLEKIVTPALAEHHVVLITALVTKCLKELTSNALCIAPGTKNLFTCLQKVVKQLVNEVPKTPDHKQMLKETRERLLEDCSHEGEKENILFESVIVTEEFCKELAAIAYVKYHHSM
;
A
#
# COMPACT_ATOMS: atom_id res chain seq x y z
N MET A 1 -33.40 9.01 41.50
CA MET A 1 -32.85 8.72 40.16
C MET A 1 -31.58 9.54 40.04
N PHE A 2 -30.40 8.92 40.17
CA PHE A 2 -29.12 9.63 40.17
C PHE A 2 -28.58 9.73 38.74
N ALA A 3 -28.20 10.93 38.31
CA ALA A 3 -27.40 11.12 37.11
C ALA A 3 -25.93 10.83 37.46
N THR A 4 -25.37 9.76 36.88
CA THR A 4 -23.93 9.49 36.97
C THR A 4 -23.18 10.51 36.13
N PHE A 5 -22.39 11.37 36.78
CA PHE A 5 -21.38 12.17 36.10
C PHE A 5 -20.40 11.24 35.39
N VAL A 6 -20.26 11.39 34.07
CA VAL A 6 -19.19 10.75 33.32
C VAL A 6 -17.91 11.53 33.61
N ILE A 7 -17.10 11.02 34.54
CA ILE A 7 -15.77 11.55 34.83
C ILE A 7 -14.86 11.25 33.63
N ASP A 8 -14.08 12.22 33.17
CA ASP A 8 -13.05 11.96 32.17
C ASP A 8 -11.88 11.19 32.80
N VAL A 9 -11.96 9.86 32.73
CA VAL A 9 -10.93 8.94 33.25
C VAL A 9 -9.58 9.06 32.52
N ARG A 10 -9.50 9.76 31.38
CA ARG A 10 -8.26 9.87 30.60
C ARG A 10 -7.18 10.66 31.33
N ALA A 11 -7.53 11.70 32.09
CA ALA A 11 -6.56 12.48 32.84
C ALA A 11 -5.93 11.67 34.00
N PRO A 12 -6.69 11.04 34.91
CA PRO A 12 -6.13 10.17 35.95
C PRO A 12 -5.26 9.02 35.42
N ILE A 13 -5.59 8.44 34.25
CA ILE A 13 -4.76 7.39 33.63
C ILE A 13 -3.44 7.96 33.12
N ARG A 14 -3.46 9.15 32.50
CA ARG A 14 -2.24 9.87 32.09
C ARG A 14 -1.36 10.23 33.28
N ASP A 15 -1.94 10.62 34.42
CA ASP A 15 -1.20 10.90 35.65
C ASP A 15 -0.52 9.64 36.22
N ILE A 16 -1.19 8.48 36.21
CA ILE A 16 -0.57 7.19 36.58
C ILE A 16 0.56 6.80 35.62
N CYS A 17 0.39 7.07 34.32
CA CYS A 17 1.40 6.77 33.29
C CYS A 17 2.55 7.79 33.22
N LYS A 18 2.48 8.90 33.97
CA LYS A 18 3.34 10.08 33.79
C LYS A 18 4.83 9.78 33.99
N GLU A 19 5.18 8.98 35.00
CA GLU A 19 6.57 8.64 35.33
C GLU A 19 7.24 7.72 34.28
N LEU A 20 6.44 7.09 33.41
CA LEU A 20 6.92 6.28 32.28
C LEU A 20 7.28 7.15 31.05
N ILE A 21 6.83 8.41 31.01
CA ILE A 21 7.05 9.32 29.87
C ILE A 21 8.34 10.12 30.13
N LEU A 22 9.45 9.61 29.61
CA LEU A 22 10.77 10.21 29.77
C LEU A 22 10.92 11.49 28.92
N THR A 23 11.46 12.55 29.53
CA THR A 23 11.84 13.79 28.82
C THR A 23 13.18 13.64 28.09
N ASP A 24 13.44 14.50 27.12
CA ASP A 24 14.74 14.51 26.42
C ASP A 24 15.91 14.88 27.34
N ASP A 25 15.67 15.67 28.40
CA ASP A 25 16.69 15.93 29.44
C ASP A 25 17.02 14.67 30.26
N GLN A 26 16.00 13.86 30.60
CA GLN A 26 16.22 12.56 31.24
C GLN A 26 16.98 11.62 30.29
N LEU A 27 16.61 11.56 29.01
CA LEU A 27 17.28 10.71 28.02
C LEU A 27 18.73 11.17 27.78
N ARG A 28 19.03 12.47 27.74
CA ARG A 28 20.40 12.99 27.67
C ARG A 28 21.20 12.69 28.94
N MET A 29 20.56 12.67 30.12
CA MET A 29 21.22 12.22 31.36
C MET A 29 21.51 10.72 31.34
N VAL A 30 20.61 9.89 30.79
CA VAL A 30 20.85 8.46 30.52
C VAL A 30 22.03 8.29 29.56
N MET A 31 22.09 9.08 28.48
CA MET A 31 23.19 9.04 27.51
C MET A 31 24.55 9.34 28.13
N GLN A 32 24.65 10.42 28.92
CA GLN A 32 25.90 10.79 29.61
C GLN A 32 26.35 9.70 30.57
N LYS A 33 25.44 9.21 31.41
CA LYS A 33 25.72 8.14 32.38
C LYS A 33 26.15 6.83 31.71
N LEU A 34 25.62 6.53 30.52
CA LEU A 34 26.05 5.37 29.76
C LEU A 34 27.48 5.55 29.23
N ASP A 35 27.83 6.73 28.70
CA ASP A 35 29.22 6.98 28.27
C ASP A 35 30.19 6.96 29.46
N ASP A 36 29.80 7.55 30.60
CA ASP A 36 30.58 7.52 31.85
C ASP A 36 30.89 6.08 32.29
N GLU A 37 29.89 5.18 32.28
CA GLU A 37 30.10 3.76 32.63
C GLU A 37 30.87 2.99 31.55
N MET A 38 30.63 3.26 30.25
CA MET A 38 31.40 2.66 29.17
C MET A 38 32.88 3.03 29.22
N ASN A 39 33.21 4.30 29.54
CA ASN A 39 34.58 4.76 29.72
C ASN A 39 35.26 4.03 30.90
N LYS A 40 34.52 3.70 31.98
CA LYS A 40 35.04 2.88 33.08
C LYS A 40 35.29 1.44 32.67
N GLY A 41 34.38 0.83 31.91
CA GLY A 41 34.50 -0.53 31.39
C GLY A 41 35.66 -0.72 30.41
N LEU A 42 35.96 0.31 29.61
CA LEU A 42 37.10 0.30 28.71
C LEU A 42 38.44 0.57 29.42
N SER A 43 38.47 1.34 30.51
CA SER A 43 39.71 1.67 31.22
C SER A 43 40.18 0.57 32.17
N LYS A 44 41.47 0.25 32.10
CA LYS A 44 42.11 -0.81 32.90
C LYS A 44 42.07 -0.53 34.40
N ALA A 45 42.01 0.74 34.80
CA ALA A 45 42.02 1.14 36.21
C ALA A 45 40.65 0.98 36.89
N THR A 46 39.58 0.79 36.12
CA THR A 46 38.19 0.79 36.62
C THR A 46 37.32 -0.34 36.07
N HIS A 47 37.81 -1.13 35.12
CA HIS A 47 37.06 -2.23 34.50
C HIS A 47 36.42 -3.17 35.53
N ASP A 48 37.15 -3.55 36.60
CA ASP A 48 36.68 -4.50 37.61
C ASP A 48 35.44 -4.00 38.37
N ASP A 49 35.40 -2.71 38.71
CA ASP A 49 34.28 -2.04 39.40
C ASP A 49 33.18 -1.52 38.45
N ALA A 50 33.43 -1.50 37.13
CA ALA A 50 32.50 -0.94 36.15
C ALA A 50 31.19 -1.73 36.04
N ILE A 51 30.06 -1.02 35.96
CA ILE A 51 28.73 -1.62 35.78
C ILE A 51 28.56 -2.11 34.34
N VAL A 52 28.96 -1.31 33.37
CA VAL A 52 28.90 -1.62 31.94
C VAL A 52 30.28 -2.11 31.50
N LYS A 53 30.44 -3.42 31.36
CA LYS A 53 31.76 -4.07 31.29
C LYS A 53 32.54 -3.81 29.99
N CYS A 54 31.87 -3.55 28.87
CA CYS A 54 32.53 -3.33 27.57
C CYS A 54 33.55 -4.43 27.22
N PHE A 55 33.12 -5.69 27.28
CA PHE A 55 33.95 -6.86 27.03
C PHE A 55 34.61 -6.80 25.63
N PRO A 56 35.97 -6.84 25.55
CA PRO A 56 36.69 -6.90 24.29
C PRO A 56 36.40 -8.22 23.55
N THR A 57 35.94 -8.16 22.30
CA THR A 57 35.67 -9.39 21.50
C THR A 57 36.90 -9.92 20.77
N TYR A 58 38.00 -9.16 20.77
CA TYR A 58 39.23 -9.42 20.00
C TYR A 58 39.06 -9.51 18.46
N VAL A 59 37.84 -9.31 17.95
CA VAL A 59 37.57 -9.07 16.52
C VAL A 59 38.00 -7.63 16.19
N GLN A 60 38.97 -7.47 15.28
CA GLN A 60 39.57 -6.18 14.92
C GLN A 60 39.32 -5.74 13.47
N ASP A 61 38.75 -6.62 12.66
CA ASP A 61 38.42 -6.38 11.26
C ASP A 61 36.91 -6.55 11.07
N LEU A 62 36.31 -5.69 10.25
CA LEU A 62 34.99 -5.94 9.68
C LEU A 62 35.16 -6.70 8.36
N PRO A 63 34.17 -7.50 7.95
CA PRO A 63 34.22 -8.21 6.67
C PRO A 63 34.36 -7.25 5.48
N ASP A 64 35.18 -7.66 4.51
CA ASP A 64 35.54 -6.88 3.32
C ASP A 64 35.03 -7.48 2.00
N GLY A 65 34.32 -8.60 2.04
CA GLY A 65 33.76 -9.29 0.87
C GLY A 65 34.76 -10.18 0.13
N SER A 66 35.97 -10.37 0.66
CA SER A 66 36.95 -11.35 0.15
C SER A 66 36.78 -12.74 0.75
N GLU A 67 35.91 -12.91 1.75
CA GLU A 67 35.75 -14.14 2.53
C GLU A 67 35.24 -15.31 1.67
N LYS A 68 35.90 -16.46 1.79
CA LYS A 68 35.56 -17.67 1.03
C LYS A 68 35.76 -18.93 1.86
N GLY A 69 34.89 -19.92 1.63
CA GLY A 69 34.99 -21.25 2.24
C GLY A 69 33.74 -21.71 2.98
N ASN A 70 33.85 -22.89 3.58
CA ASN A 70 32.78 -23.54 4.34
C ASN A 70 32.98 -23.28 5.84
N PHE A 71 32.03 -22.60 6.47
CA PHE A 71 32.06 -22.27 7.89
C PHE A 71 30.85 -22.88 8.60
N LEU A 72 31.08 -23.57 9.71
CA LEU A 72 30.00 -23.89 10.64
C LEU A 72 29.70 -22.67 11.53
N ALA A 73 28.45 -22.52 11.91
CA ALA A 73 28.05 -21.63 13.00
C ALA A 73 27.13 -22.37 13.99
N LEU A 74 27.33 -22.12 15.29
CA LEU A 74 26.52 -22.64 16.38
C LEU A 74 25.92 -21.47 17.14
N ASP A 75 24.59 -21.36 17.14
CA ASP A 75 23.81 -20.31 17.80
C ASP A 75 23.06 -20.91 19.00
N LEU A 76 23.61 -20.71 20.21
CA LEU A 76 23.08 -21.28 21.46
C LEU A 76 22.04 -20.35 22.12
N GLY A 77 20.79 -20.52 21.69
CA GLY A 77 19.63 -19.83 22.24
C GLY A 77 19.07 -20.41 23.55
N GLY A 78 18.03 -19.76 24.08
CA GLY A 78 17.46 -20.03 25.41
C GLY A 78 16.65 -21.33 25.59
N THR A 79 16.41 -22.11 24.54
CA THR A 79 15.56 -23.35 24.59
C THR A 79 15.82 -24.28 23.41
N ASN A 80 16.28 -23.71 22.29
CA ASN A 80 16.80 -24.44 21.14
C ASN A 80 18.15 -23.79 20.78
N PHE A 81 19.03 -24.54 20.13
CA PHE A 81 20.16 -24.01 19.39
C PHE A 81 20.00 -24.27 17.90
N ARG A 82 20.71 -23.50 17.07
CA ARG A 82 20.79 -23.73 15.63
C ARG A 82 22.22 -24.07 15.27
N VAL A 83 22.39 -25.12 14.45
CA VAL A 83 23.63 -25.36 13.72
C VAL A 83 23.40 -24.89 12.29
N LEU A 84 24.39 -24.19 11.73
CA LEU A 84 24.41 -23.72 10.36
C LEU A 84 25.69 -24.17 9.66
N LEU A 85 25.60 -24.42 8.35
CA LEU A 85 26.72 -24.40 7.42
C LEU A 85 26.52 -23.19 6.51
N ILE A 86 27.51 -22.31 6.47
CA ILE A 86 27.55 -21.12 5.63
C ILE A 86 28.68 -21.34 4.61
N THR A 87 28.35 -21.32 3.33
CA THR A 87 29.33 -21.37 2.24
C THR A 87 29.48 -19.95 1.71
N LEU A 88 30.67 -19.36 1.80
CA LEU A 88 30.97 -18.03 1.27
C LEU A 88 31.75 -18.12 -0.04
N GLU A 89 31.35 -17.35 -1.04
CA GLU A 89 32.03 -17.25 -2.34
C GLU A 89 32.31 -15.77 -2.71
N GLY A 90 32.73 -14.96 -1.73
CA GLY A 90 32.89 -13.52 -1.86
C GLY A 90 31.61 -12.79 -1.47
N GLN A 91 30.85 -12.28 -2.44
CA GLN A 91 29.57 -11.57 -2.20
C GLN A 91 28.32 -12.47 -2.26
N SER A 92 28.45 -13.74 -2.66
CA SER A 92 27.40 -14.75 -2.61
C SER A 92 27.58 -15.68 -1.40
N PHE A 93 26.46 -16.20 -0.87
CA PHE A 93 26.47 -17.22 0.17
C PHE A 93 25.36 -18.26 -0.03
N ASP A 94 25.65 -19.52 0.34
CA ASP A 94 24.64 -20.55 0.62
C ASP A 94 24.56 -20.76 2.14
N MET A 95 23.38 -21.12 2.65
CA MET A 95 23.14 -21.35 4.07
C MET A 95 22.21 -22.54 4.29
N LYS A 96 22.77 -23.61 4.85
CA LYS A 96 22.01 -24.77 5.34
C LYS A 96 21.93 -24.68 6.86
N SER A 97 20.78 -24.98 7.47
CA SER A 97 20.65 -24.92 8.93
C SER A 97 19.68 -25.95 9.49
N LYS A 98 19.88 -26.30 10.77
CA LYS A 98 19.06 -27.26 11.52
C LYS A 98 18.92 -26.80 12.97
N ILE A 99 17.70 -26.83 13.49
CA ILE A 99 17.37 -26.41 14.86
C ILE A 99 17.26 -27.65 15.74
N TYR A 100 17.89 -27.59 16.91
CA TYR A 100 17.92 -28.66 17.90
C TYR A 100 17.37 -28.17 19.23
N ALA A 101 16.39 -28.89 19.77
CA ALA A 101 15.84 -28.60 21.09
C ALA A 101 16.82 -28.97 22.20
N ILE A 102 16.79 -28.20 23.29
CA ILE A 102 17.54 -28.47 24.51
C ILE A 102 16.53 -28.93 25.57
N PRO A 103 16.54 -30.21 25.98
CA PRO A 103 15.72 -30.66 27.09
C PRO A 103 16.01 -29.85 28.36
N GLN A 104 14.97 -29.49 29.11
CA GLN A 104 15.11 -28.72 30.35
C GLN A 104 16.02 -29.43 31.39
N SER A 105 16.10 -30.76 31.34
CA SER A 105 17.03 -31.56 32.14
C SER A 105 18.51 -31.37 31.79
N LEU A 106 18.83 -30.93 30.56
CA LEU A 106 20.19 -30.52 30.18
C LEU A 106 20.46 -29.07 30.60
N MET A 107 19.50 -28.15 30.39
CA MET A 107 19.63 -26.74 30.80
C MET A 107 19.93 -26.58 32.30
N LEU A 108 19.48 -27.53 33.13
CA LEU A 108 19.66 -27.59 34.58
C LEU A 108 20.60 -28.72 35.03
N GLY A 109 21.38 -29.30 34.11
CA GLY A 109 22.24 -30.48 34.34
C GLY A 109 23.68 -30.14 34.68
N THR A 110 24.62 -30.95 34.18
CA THR A 110 26.06 -30.63 34.17
C THR A 110 26.49 -30.02 32.83
N GLY A 111 27.54 -29.21 32.85
CA GLY A 111 28.16 -28.68 31.64
C GLY A 111 28.52 -29.76 30.64
N THR A 112 29.16 -30.85 31.10
CA THR A 112 29.51 -32.01 30.28
C THR A 112 28.31 -32.55 29.49
N GLN A 113 27.15 -32.70 30.13
CA GLN A 113 25.93 -33.20 29.46
C GLN A 113 25.38 -32.21 28.42
N LEU A 114 25.48 -30.90 28.65
CA LEU A 114 25.09 -29.88 27.68
C LEU A 114 26.03 -29.88 26.46
N PHE A 115 27.34 -29.83 26.68
CA PHE A 115 28.32 -29.79 25.60
C PHE A 115 28.40 -31.11 24.81
N ASP A 116 28.24 -32.27 25.46
CA ASP A 116 28.14 -33.57 24.77
C ASP A 116 26.90 -33.64 23.84
N HIS A 117 25.76 -33.07 24.27
CA HIS A 117 24.55 -32.96 23.43
C HIS A 117 24.76 -32.02 22.25
N ILE A 118 25.40 -30.86 22.46
CA ILE A 118 25.78 -29.92 21.40
C ILE A 118 26.71 -30.61 20.38
N ALA A 119 27.77 -31.27 20.84
CA ALA A 119 28.70 -32.02 19.99
C ALA A 119 28.02 -33.17 19.23
N GLN A 120 27.08 -33.88 19.86
CA GLN A 120 26.27 -34.90 19.19
C GLN A 120 25.39 -34.31 18.07
N CYS A 121 24.80 -33.13 18.26
CA CYS A 121 24.01 -32.47 17.23
C CYS A 121 24.88 -31.89 16.10
N LEU A 122 26.03 -31.30 16.42
CA LEU A 122 27.04 -30.88 15.43
C LEU A 122 27.46 -32.07 14.55
N ALA A 123 27.81 -33.21 15.15
CA ALA A 123 28.24 -34.40 14.43
C ALA A 123 27.12 -35.00 13.55
N LEU A 124 25.87 -34.96 14.00
CA LEU A 124 24.73 -35.36 13.17
C LEU A 124 24.58 -34.44 11.95
N PHE A 125 24.60 -33.11 12.15
CA PHE A 125 24.47 -32.14 11.05
C PHE A 125 25.59 -32.26 10.01
N VAL A 126 26.84 -32.43 10.45
CA VAL A 126 28.00 -32.62 9.58
C VAL A 126 27.89 -33.93 8.78
N LYS A 127 27.35 -35.00 9.37
CA LYS A 127 27.13 -36.29 8.69
C LYS A 127 25.93 -36.29 7.76
N ASP A 128 24.83 -35.61 8.12
CA ASP A 128 23.68 -35.39 7.24
C ASP A 128 24.08 -34.70 5.93
N LEU A 129 25.16 -33.90 5.96
CA LEU A 129 25.73 -33.17 4.82
C LEU A 129 26.93 -33.90 4.16
N ASN A 130 27.34 -35.06 4.67
CA ASN A 130 28.50 -35.86 4.21
C ASN A 130 29.86 -35.13 4.31
N LEU A 131 30.03 -34.26 5.31
CA LEU A 131 31.23 -33.42 5.49
C LEU A 131 32.20 -33.90 6.60
N GLN A 132 31.94 -35.05 7.23
CA GLN A 132 32.68 -35.56 8.40
C GLN A 132 34.21 -35.70 8.21
N ASP A 133 34.67 -35.84 6.98
CA ASP A 133 36.08 -36.00 6.64
C ASP A 133 36.82 -34.66 6.45
N GLN A 134 36.10 -33.55 6.27
CA GLN A 134 36.64 -32.20 6.17
C GLN A 134 36.91 -31.63 7.58
N VAL A 135 37.93 -30.77 7.70
CA VAL A 135 38.09 -29.93 8.90
C VAL A 135 37.21 -28.69 8.68
N LEU A 136 36.24 -28.48 9.56
CA LEU A 136 35.29 -27.37 9.45
C LEU A 136 35.53 -26.32 10.55
N PRO A 137 35.86 -25.06 10.20
CA PRO A 137 35.96 -23.98 11.17
C PRO A 137 34.57 -23.61 11.71
N LEU A 138 34.45 -23.45 13.02
CA LEU A 138 33.22 -23.15 13.75
C LEU A 138 33.29 -21.77 14.41
N GLY A 139 32.31 -20.92 14.08
CA GLY A 139 31.95 -19.76 14.91
C GLY A 139 30.91 -20.14 15.96
N PHE A 140 31.24 -19.99 17.24
CA PHE A 140 30.36 -20.27 18.37
C PHE A 140 29.70 -18.97 18.86
N THR A 141 28.46 -18.73 18.44
CA THR A 141 27.60 -17.68 18.99
C THR A 141 27.02 -18.16 20.33
N PHE A 142 27.59 -17.63 21.42
CA PHE A 142 27.28 -18.01 22.79
C PHE A 142 26.68 -16.80 23.52
N SER A 143 25.36 -16.68 23.47
CA SER A 143 24.63 -15.49 23.91
C SER A 143 24.43 -15.38 25.43
N PHE A 144 25.52 -15.46 26.20
CA PHE A 144 25.55 -15.29 27.65
C PHE A 144 26.70 -14.33 28.05
N PRO A 145 26.64 -13.68 29.22
CA PRO A 145 27.73 -12.82 29.69
C PRO A 145 29.04 -13.60 29.82
N LEU A 146 30.06 -13.16 29.08
CA LEU A 146 31.29 -13.89 28.81
C LEU A 146 32.49 -12.95 29.03
N ASP A 147 33.40 -13.31 29.93
CA ASP A 147 34.73 -12.70 29.98
C ASP A 147 35.58 -13.32 28.86
N GLN A 148 35.55 -12.67 27.70
CA GLN A 148 36.33 -13.09 26.55
C GLN A 148 37.78 -12.64 26.74
N GLN A 149 38.73 -13.58 26.57
CA GLN A 149 40.16 -13.32 26.73
C GLN A 149 40.95 -13.51 25.42
N GLY A 150 40.28 -13.89 24.34
CA GLY A 150 40.80 -13.99 22.98
C GLY A 150 39.69 -14.47 22.03
N LEU A 151 39.99 -14.59 20.73
CA LEU A 151 39.01 -15.09 19.75
C LEU A 151 38.47 -16.48 20.11
N THR A 152 39.29 -17.37 20.67
CA THR A 152 38.95 -18.77 20.96
C THR A 152 38.94 -19.11 22.45
N ARG A 153 38.70 -18.12 23.34
CA ARG A 153 38.75 -18.32 24.79
C ARG A 153 37.81 -17.39 25.53
N GLY A 154 36.88 -17.94 26.32
CA GLY A 154 35.89 -17.13 27.03
C GLY A 154 35.26 -17.82 28.24
N TYR A 155 35.25 -17.12 29.36
CA TYR A 155 34.78 -17.60 30.65
C TYR A 155 33.34 -17.17 30.92
N LEU A 156 32.44 -18.11 31.24
CA LEU A 156 31.04 -17.79 31.54
C LEU A 156 30.94 -17.06 32.89
N VAL A 157 30.55 -15.78 32.86
CA VAL A 157 30.41 -14.95 34.07
C VAL A 157 29.16 -15.30 34.88
N ARG A 158 28.07 -15.69 34.21
CA ARG A 158 26.83 -16.22 34.83
C ARG A 158 25.88 -16.80 33.80
N TRP A 159 25.12 -17.82 34.18
CA TRP A 159 23.97 -18.25 33.41
C TRP A 159 22.84 -17.21 33.40
N THR A 160 22.11 -17.17 32.29
CA THR A 160 20.88 -16.39 32.10
C THR A 160 19.85 -17.24 31.34
N LYS A 161 18.74 -16.65 30.86
CA LYS A 161 17.80 -17.28 29.90
C LYS A 161 17.22 -18.65 30.33
N GLY A 162 17.25 -18.98 31.63
CA GLY A 162 16.72 -20.23 32.20
C GLY A 162 17.72 -21.40 32.33
N PHE A 163 19.00 -21.19 31.97
CA PHE A 163 20.06 -22.17 32.21
C PHE A 163 20.55 -22.10 33.67
N ASN A 164 21.05 -23.23 34.17
CA ASN A 164 21.84 -23.33 35.41
C ASN A 164 22.72 -24.60 35.39
N CYS A 165 23.50 -24.79 34.32
CA CYS A 165 24.38 -25.96 34.19
C CYS A 165 25.57 -25.87 35.16
N SER A 166 25.74 -26.91 35.98
CA SER A 166 26.83 -27.02 36.94
C SER A 166 28.18 -27.32 36.27
N GLY A 167 29.27 -26.68 36.73
CA GLY A 167 30.61 -26.81 36.13
C GLY A 167 30.74 -26.14 34.75
N VAL A 168 30.32 -24.87 34.65
CA VAL A 168 30.48 -24.02 33.44
C VAL A 168 30.74 -22.56 33.80
N ILE A 169 30.15 -22.04 34.89
CA ILE A 169 30.49 -20.69 35.40
C ILE A 169 31.97 -20.68 35.81
N ASP A 170 32.68 -19.62 35.45
CA ASP A 170 34.13 -19.44 35.60
C ASP A 170 35.01 -20.45 34.82
N GLU A 171 34.43 -21.27 33.94
CA GLU A 171 35.13 -22.21 33.05
C GLU A 171 35.15 -21.71 31.59
N ASP A 172 36.16 -22.13 30.82
CA ASP A 172 36.31 -21.75 29.40
C ASP A 172 35.35 -22.56 28.52
N VAL A 173 34.31 -21.91 28.00
CA VAL A 173 33.25 -22.58 27.26
C VAL A 173 33.67 -23.03 25.86
N VAL A 174 34.78 -22.52 25.32
CA VAL A 174 35.39 -23.04 24.10
C VAL A 174 36.04 -24.38 24.39
N GLY A 175 36.94 -24.43 25.39
CA GLY A 175 37.58 -25.68 25.82
C GLY A 175 36.59 -26.76 26.25
N LEU A 176 35.45 -26.41 26.86
CA LEU A 176 34.38 -27.36 27.19
C LEU A 176 33.70 -27.95 25.94
N LEU A 177 33.52 -27.16 24.88
CA LEU A 177 32.99 -27.62 23.60
C LEU A 177 34.01 -28.46 22.82
N GLU A 178 35.28 -28.04 22.78
CA GLU A 178 36.37 -28.78 22.14
C GLU A 178 36.52 -30.17 22.75
N GLN A 179 36.60 -30.28 24.08
CA GLN A 179 36.64 -31.57 24.78
C GLN A 179 35.41 -32.44 24.48
N ALA A 180 34.24 -31.85 24.23
CA ALA A 180 33.03 -32.59 23.87
C ALA A 180 33.06 -33.09 22.41
N ILE A 181 33.71 -32.37 21.50
CA ILE A 181 33.98 -32.79 20.13
C ILE A 181 35.04 -33.91 20.12
N GLU A 182 36.15 -33.73 20.84
CA GLU A 182 37.22 -34.72 21.01
C GLU A 182 36.69 -36.07 21.52
N ARG A 183 35.83 -36.05 22.56
CA ARG A 183 35.19 -37.25 23.13
C ARG A 183 34.44 -38.11 22.10
N ARG A 184 34.06 -37.55 20.94
CA ARG A 184 33.37 -38.29 19.87
C ARG A 184 34.30 -38.99 18.91
N SER A 185 35.41 -38.34 18.54
CA SER A 185 36.34 -38.73 17.46
C SER A 185 35.71 -38.91 16.04
N ASP A 186 34.44 -38.55 15.84
CA ASP A 186 33.65 -38.95 14.66
C ASP A 186 33.36 -37.84 13.64
N VAL A 187 33.91 -36.64 13.86
CA VAL A 187 33.93 -35.45 12.99
C VAL A 187 35.17 -34.60 13.30
N LYS A 188 35.56 -33.70 12.39
CA LYS A 188 36.68 -32.75 12.59
C LYS A 188 36.15 -31.31 12.56
N ILE A 189 36.06 -30.68 13.73
CA ILE A 189 35.54 -29.31 13.88
C ILE A 189 36.57 -28.52 14.70
N GLU A 190 36.91 -27.32 14.24
CA GLU A 190 37.89 -26.42 14.86
C GLU A 190 37.15 -25.18 15.37
N VAL A 191 37.26 -24.82 16.66
CA VAL A 191 36.49 -23.70 17.22
C VAL A 191 37.24 -22.38 17.05
N CYS A 192 37.16 -21.81 15.85
CA CYS A 192 37.97 -20.65 15.44
C CYS A 192 37.52 -19.30 16.04
N ALA A 193 36.29 -19.20 16.56
CA ALA A 193 35.82 -17.99 17.25
C ALA A 193 34.68 -18.28 18.25
N ILE A 194 34.65 -17.54 19.35
CA ILE A 194 33.46 -17.33 20.20
C ILE A 194 33.00 -15.87 20.12
N LEU A 195 31.68 -15.65 20.09
CA LEU A 195 31.07 -14.32 19.95
C LEU A 195 29.68 -14.22 20.59
N ASN A 196 29.25 -12.99 20.87
CA ASN A 196 27.90 -12.65 21.34
C ASN A 196 26.93 -12.48 20.16
N ASP A 197 25.62 -12.60 20.38
CA ASP A 197 24.62 -12.41 19.30
C ASP A 197 24.62 -10.98 18.74
N THR A 198 24.90 -9.98 19.57
CA THR A 198 25.13 -8.59 19.12
C THR A 198 26.32 -8.47 18.15
N THR A 199 27.44 -9.13 18.44
CA THR A 199 28.65 -9.14 17.59
C THR A 199 28.38 -9.85 16.27
N GLY A 200 27.68 -10.99 16.30
CA GLY A 200 27.25 -11.71 15.10
C GLY A 200 26.29 -10.89 14.23
N THR A 201 25.38 -10.13 14.87
CA THR A 201 24.46 -9.22 14.19
C THR A 201 25.20 -8.06 13.51
N LEU A 202 26.21 -7.48 14.18
CA LEU A 202 27.09 -6.46 13.60
C LEU A 202 27.82 -7.01 12.37
N MET A 203 28.52 -8.14 12.50
CA MET A 203 29.33 -8.73 11.42
C MET A 203 28.47 -9.16 10.21
N SER A 204 27.32 -9.79 10.46
CA SER A 204 26.37 -10.20 9.41
C SER A 204 25.78 -9.00 8.64
N CYS A 205 25.55 -7.87 9.34
CA CYS A 205 25.15 -6.62 8.70
C CYS A 205 26.32 -5.96 7.93
N ALA A 206 27.52 -5.95 8.51
CA ALA A 206 28.73 -5.39 7.91
C ALA A 206 29.11 -6.05 6.58
N TRP A 207 28.95 -7.37 6.48
CA TRP A 207 29.22 -8.13 5.24
C TRP A 207 28.31 -7.68 4.08
N LYS A 208 27.09 -7.21 4.37
CA LYS A 208 26.16 -6.63 3.37
C LYS A 208 26.29 -5.12 3.20
N ASN A 209 26.75 -4.41 4.22
CA ASN A 209 26.84 -2.95 4.25
C ASN A 209 28.07 -2.52 5.08
N ARG A 210 29.13 -2.09 4.38
CA ARG A 210 30.42 -1.69 4.96
C ARG A 210 30.34 -0.50 5.93
N ASN A 211 29.21 0.22 6.01
CA ASN A 211 28.98 1.29 6.97
C ASN A 211 28.43 0.79 8.31
N CYS A 212 28.22 -0.52 8.50
CA CYS A 212 27.79 -1.04 9.79
C CYS A 212 28.88 -0.85 10.86
N ARG A 213 28.49 -0.25 12.00
CA ARG A 213 29.37 -0.08 13.18
C ARG A 213 28.73 -0.50 14.50
N ILE A 214 27.44 -0.81 14.51
CA ILE A 214 26.70 -1.21 15.71
C ILE A 214 25.85 -2.44 15.39
N GLY A 215 25.88 -3.45 16.26
CA GLY A 215 24.92 -4.56 16.31
C GLY A 215 24.04 -4.43 17.55
N LEU A 216 22.73 -4.49 17.39
CA LEU A 216 21.73 -4.28 18.44
C LEU A 216 20.77 -5.48 18.53
N ILE A 217 20.51 -5.95 19.75
CA ILE A 217 19.45 -6.92 20.04
C ILE A 217 18.35 -6.24 20.87
N VAL A 218 17.11 -6.29 20.40
CA VAL A 218 15.91 -5.94 21.18
C VAL A 218 14.87 -7.07 21.04
N GLY A 219 15.04 -8.11 21.84
CA GLY A 219 14.24 -9.34 21.81
C GLY A 219 13.79 -9.74 23.20
N THR A 220 13.98 -11.01 23.57
CA THR A 220 13.74 -11.48 24.94
C THR A 220 14.57 -10.70 25.95
N GLY A 221 15.84 -10.44 25.63
CA GLY A 221 16.72 -9.51 26.33
C GLY A 221 17.07 -8.30 25.47
N THR A 222 17.99 -7.45 25.94
CA THR A 222 18.61 -6.41 25.08
C THR A 222 20.09 -6.20 25.40
N ASN A 223 20.87 -6.10 24.35
CA ASN A 223 22.31 -5.82 24.38
C ASN A 223 22.73 -5.10 23.09
N ALA A 224 23.90 -4.48 23.07
CA ALA A 224 24.53 -3.94 21.87
C ALA A 224 26.04 -4.21 21.82
N CYS A 225 26.57 -4.27 20.61
CA CYS A 225 28.00 -4.34 20.29
C CYS A 225 28.33 -3.21 19.32
N TYR A 226 29.53 -2.65 19.38
CA TYR A 226 29.96 -1.57 18.48
C TYR A 226 31.45 -1.62 18.18
N VAL A 227 31.87 -0.85 17.19
CA VAL A 227 33.27 -0.66 16.80
C VAL A 227 33.89 0.48 17.63
N GLU A 228 34.87 0.15 18.48
CA GLU A 228 35.66 1.12 19.24
C GLU A 228 37.09 1.20 18.69
N LYS A 229 37.78 2.32 18.92
CA LYS A 229 39.19 2.52 18.54
C LYS A 229 40.07 1.73 19.51
N THR A 230 40.91 0.81 19.04
CA THR A 230 41.72 -0.13 19.86
C THR A 230 42.46 0.55 21.02
N LYS A 231 43.00 1.75 20.78
CA LYS A 231 43.72 2.56 21.77
C LYS A 231 42.91 2.97 23.00
N ASN A 232 41.57 2.92 22.93
CA ASN A 232 40.66 3.25 24.03
C ASN A 232 40.38 2.01 24.91
N VAL A 233 40.68 0.81 24.43
CA VAL A 233 40.34 -0.48 25.06
C VAL A 233 41.48 -0.93 25.99
N GLU A 234 41.78 -0.13 27.00
CA GLU A 234 42.90 -0.39 27.94
C GLU A 234 42.75 -1.72 28.71
N CYS A 235 41.51 -2.19 28.88
CA CYS A 235 41.18 -3.47 29.53
C CYS A 235 41.55 -4.71 28.70
N ALA A 236 41.80 -4.60 27.39
CA ALA A 236 42.17 -5.73 26.54
C ALA A 236 43.54 -6.32 26.92
N ILE A 237 43.66 -7.65 26.91
CA ILE A 237 44.88 -8.35 27.35
C ILE A 237 46.00 -8.18 26.31
N PRO A 238 47.14 -7.54 26.65
CA PRO A 238 48.22 -7.32 25.68
C PRO A 238 48.82 -8.63 25.17
N GLY A 239 48.99 -8.73 23.85
CA GLY A 239 49.45 -9.94 23.17
C GLY A 239 48.34 -10.82 22.61
N ASN A 240 47.08 -10.63 23.04
CA ASN A 240 45.92 -11.39 22.52
C ASN A 240 45.20 -10.65 21.37
N TYR A 241 45.66 -9.45 21.01
CA TYR A 241 45.21 -8.63 19.88
C TYR A 241 46.40 -7.97 19.17
N VAL A 242 46.19 -7.46 17.96
CA VAL A 242 47.18 -6.72 17.16
C VAL A 242 47.09 -5.22 17.49
N PRO A 243 48.08 -4.60 18.16
CA PRO A 243 47.99 -3.21 18.60
C PRO A 243 47.92 -2.18 17.47
N GLU A 244 48.44 -2.51 16.29
CA GLU A 244 48.48 -1.64 15.11
C GLU A 244 47.12 -1.52 14.41
N LYS A 245 46.19 -2.45 14.64
CA LYS A 245 44.85 -2.37 14.04
C LYS A 245 44.03 -1.28 14.74
N PRO A 246 43.45 -0.32 13.99
CA PRO A 246 42.84 0.87 14.57
C PRO A 246 41.56 0.61 15.37
N TYR A 247 40.90 -0.52 15.15
CA TYR A 247 39.59 -0.84 15.72
C TYR A 247 39.54 -2.20 16.43
N MET A 248 38.59 -2.33 17.36
CA MET A 248 38.16 -3.57 17.99
C MET A 248 36.66 -3.53 18.25
N LEU A 249 35.96 -4.63 18.04
CA LEU A 249 34.55 -4.75 18.38
C LEU A 249 34.40 -5.00 19.89
N ILE A 250 33.47 -4.28 20.52
CA ILE A 250 33.20 -4.32 21.96
C ILE A 250 31.78 -4.81 22.19
N ASN A 251 31.62 -5.88 22.97
CA ASN A 251 30.33 -6.30 23.50
C ASN A 251 30.03 -5.49 24.77
N ILE A 252 29.00 -4.65 24.75
CA ILE A 252 28.77 -3.69 25.83
C ILE A 252 28.22 -4.39 27.09
N GLU A 253 27.42 -5.45 26.92
CA GLU A 253 26.56 -6.07 27.95
C GLU A 253 25.72 -5.02 28.71
N TRP A 254 25.11 -4.10 27.95
CA TRP A 254 24.46 -2.90 28.50
C TRP A 254 23.23 -3.18 29.37
N GLY A 255 22.76 -4.42 29.43
CA GLY A 255 21.60 -4.80 30.23
C GLY A 255 21.80 -4.53 31.72
N ALA A 256 23.04 -4.65 32.21
CA ALA A 256 23.45 -4.34 33.59
C ALA A 256 23.47 -2.84 33.93
N PHE A 257 23.34 -1.94 32.95
CA PHE A 257 23.26 -0.51 33.21
C PHE A 257 22.08 -0.20 34.16
N GLY A 258 22.26 0.78 35.05
CA GLY A 258 21.33 1.06 36.14
C GLY A 258 21.65 0.36 37.47
N GLU A 259 22.47 -0.70 37.48
CA GLU A 259 23.00 -1.27 38.74
C GLU A 259 23.74 -0.20 39.57
N GLY A 260 23.82 -0.39 40.90
CA GLY A 260 24.37 0.61 41.81
C GLY A 260 23.54 1.91 41.94
N GLY A 261 22.32 1.95 41.41
CA GLY A 261 21.42 3.11 41.48
C GLY A 261 21.68 4.19 40.44
N VAL A 262 22.55 3.95 39.45
CA VAL A 262 22.94 4.99 38.47
C VAL A 262 21.76 5.51 37.63
N LEU A 263 20.67 4.73 37.50
CA LEU A 263 19.41 5.07 36.81
C LEU A 263 18.20 5.33 37.72
N ASP A 264 18.37 5.49 39.04
CA ASP A 264 17.25 5.64 40.00
C ASP A 264 16.25 6.77 39.65
N PHE A 265 16.73 7.81 38.95
CA PHE A 265 15.98 8.99 38.50
C PHE A 265 15.00 8.73 37.33
N ILE A 266 15.00 7.52 36.75
CA ILE A 266 14.02 7.07 35.74
C ILE A 266 13.30 5.76 36.11
N LEU A 267 13.69 5.10 37.20
CA LEU A 267 13.00 3.91 37.71
C LEU A 267 11.67 4.32 38.38
N THR A 268 10.58 3.68 37.98
CA THR A 268 9.23 3.82 38.55
C THR A 268 8.96 2.80 39.66
N GLU A 269 7.79 2.87 40.31
CA GLU A 269 7.32 1.81 41.21
C GLU A 269 7.21 0.44 40.50
N PHE A 270 6.85 0.45 39.21
CA PHE A 270 6.60 -0.75 38.42
C PHE A 270 7.91 -1.49 38.07
N ASP A 271 8.97 -0.74 37.76
CA ASP A 271 10.29 -1.33 37.47
C ASP A 271 10.89 -2.00 38.71
N ARG A 272 10.73 -1.38 39.88
CA ARG A 272 11.16 -1.95 41.17
C ARG A 272 10.39 -3.21 41.49
N ALA A 273 9.07 -3.21 41.30
CA ALA A 273 8.24 -4.41 41.47
C ALA A 273 8.65 -5.55 40.51
N ILE A 274 9.05 -5.25 39.26
CA ILE A 274 9.60 -6.24 38.33
C ILE A 274 10.93 -6.79 38.83
N ASP A 275 11.84 -5.93 39.28
CA ASP A 275 13.18 -6.30 39.72
C ASP A 275 13.15 -7.15 41.00
N GLU A 276 12.44 -6.69 42.03
CA GLU A 276 12.26 -7.40 43.32
C GLU A 276 11.70 -8.81 43.13
N ASN A 277 10.81 -9.01 42.14
CA ASN A 277 10.19 -10.29 41.84
C ASN A 277 10.92 -11.07 40.73
N SER A 278 12.02 -10.56 40.19
CA SER A 278 12.80 -11.21 39.14
C SER A 278 13.60 -12.42 39.66
N ILE A 279 14.18 -13.20 38.73
CA ILE A 279 15.12 -14.28 39.08
C ILE A 279 16.49 -13.74 39.53
N ASN A 280 16.72 -12.44 39.34
CA ASN A 280 17.98 -11.75 39.55
C ASN A 280 17.74 -10.31 40.05
N PRO A 281 17.20 -10.10 41.27
CA PRO A 281 16.96 -8.77 41.81
C PRO A 281 18.25 -7.93 41.88
N THR A 282 18.13 -6.62 41.75
CA THR A 282 19.21 -5.63 41.64
C THR A 282 20.14 -5.80 40.43
N LYS A 283 19.77 -6.61 39.43
CA LYS A 283 20.58 -6.93 38.23
C LYS A 283 19.84 -6.71 36.92
N GLN A 284 20.55 -6.47 35.82
CA GLN A 284 19.95 -6.30 34.48
C GLN A 284 18.87 -5.19 34.40
N LEU A 285 19.07 -4.06 35.07
CA LEU A 285 18.02 -3.04 35.27
C LEU A 285 17.63 -2.31 33.97
N PHE A 286 18.58 -1.98 33.10
CA PHE A 286 18.29 -1.37 31.79
C PHE A 286 17.58 -2.37 30.86
N GLU A 287 17.97 -3.64 30.89
CA GLU A 287 17.29 -4.70 30.16
C GLU A 287 15.84 -4.91 30.62
N LYS A 288 15.57 -4.79 31.93
CA LYS A 288 14.22 -4.87 32.52
C LYS A 288 13.28 -3.73 32.08
N MET A 289 13.82 -2.55 31.75
CA MET A 289 13.03 -1.41 31.25
C MET A 289 12.72 -1.46 29.75
N ILE A 290 13.39 -2.32 28.98
CA ILE A 290 13.35 -2.30 27.50
C ILE A 290 12.83 -3.62 26.90
N SER A 291 13.30 -4.76 27.41
CA SER A 291 13.22 -6.02 26.68
C SER A 291 11.88 -6.77 26.80
N GLY A 292 11.63 -7.62 25.80
CA GLY A 292 10.38 -8.35 25.64
C GLY A 292 10.12 -9.45 26.68
N MET A 293 11.07 -9.78 27.55
CA MET A 293 10.82 -10.60 28.74
C MET A 293 10.04 -9.84 29.83
N TYR A 294 10.16 -8.51 29.89
CA TYR A 294 9.62 -7.69 30.98
C TYR A 294 8.55 -6.69 30.55
N MET A 295 8.57 -6.23 29.29
CA MET A 295 7.61 -5.25 28.74
C MET A 295 6.14 -5.61 29.02
N GLY A 296 5.73 -6.86 28.78
CA GLY A 296 4.37 -7.32 29.09
C GLY A 296 4.00 -7.27 30.57
N GLU A 297 4.94 -7.57 31.49
CA GLU A 297 4.71 -7.49 32.93
C GLU A 297 4.65 -6.03 33.42
N LEU A 298 5.42 -5.12 32.82
CA LEU A 298 5.33 -3.68 33.08
C LEU A 298 3.92 -3.18 32.71
N THR A 299 3.45 -3.50 31.50
CA THR A 299 2.07 -3.23 31.07
C THR A 299 1.05 -3.85 32.04
N ARG A 300 1.24 -5.09 32.49
CA ARG A 300 0.36 -5.76 33.46
C ARG A 300 0.24 -4.97 34.77
N LEU A 301 1.36 -4.54 35.34
CA LEU A 301 1.42 -3.81 36.62
C LEU A 301 0.75 -2.43 36.52
N VAL A 302 0.97 -1.71 35.43
CA VAL A 302 0.30 -0.42 35.17
C VAL A 302 -1.21 -0.63 35.00
N LEU A 303 -1.63 -1.61 34.20
CA LEU A 303 -3.04 -1.95 34.03
C LEU A 303 -3.70 -2.38 35.35
N GLU A 304 -3.03 -3.18 36.17
CA GLU A 304 -3.53 -3.56 37.49
C GLU A 304 -3.71 -2.33 38.41
N LYS A 305 -2.75 -1.39 38.44
CA LYS A 305 -2.90 -0.15 39.22
C LYS A 305 -4.04 0.72 38.71
N VAL A 306 -4.19 0.87 37.39
CA VAL A 306 -5.29 1.62 36.76
C VAL A 306 -6.66 1.00 37.06
N VAL A 307 -6.78 -0.34 37.02
CA VAL A 307 -8.03 -1.02 37.37
C VAL A 307 -8.31 -0.93 38.87
N ASN A 308 -7.31 -1.11 39.73
CA ASN A 308 -7.48 -1.00 41.19
C ASN A 308 -7.85 0.44 41.63
N ALA A 309 -7.48 1.46 40.84
CA ALA A 309 -7.95 2.84 41.00
C ALA A 309 -9.39 3.10 40.50
N GLY A 310 -10.06 2.07 39.94
CA GLY A 310 -11.44 2.17 39.43
C GLY A 310 -11.57 2.75 38.01
N LEU A 311 -10.45 3.04 37.34
CA LEU A 311 -10.41 3.79 36.06
C LEU A 311 -10.57 2.91 34.81
N LEU A 312 -10.46 1.59 34.96
CA LEU A 312 -10.70 0.57 33.93
C LEU A 312 -11.64 -0.52 34.46
N PHE A 313 -12.44 -1.10 33.57
CA PHE A 313 -13.32 -2.27 33.82
C PHE A 313 -14.26 -2.11 35.04
N GLY A 314 -14.60 -0.88 35.41
CA GLY A 314 -15.40 -0.57 36.61
C GLY A 314 -14.77 -1.08 37.92
N GLY A 315 -13.44 -1.10 38.02
CA GLY A 315 -12.69 -1.56 39.20
C GLY A 315 -12.50 -3.08 39.31
N LYS A 316 -12.94 -3.87 38.32
CA LYS A 316 -12.99 -5.34 38.42
C LYS A 316 -11.77 -5.99 37.76
N CYS A 317 -10.63 -5.99 38.45
CA CYS A 317 -9.39 -6.60 37.98
C CYS A 317 -9.53 -8.14 37.81
N PRO A 318 -9.36 -8.70 36.59
CA PRO A 318 -9.53 -10.13 36.30
C PRO A 318 -8.56 -11.05 37.05
N SER A 319 -8.94 -12.32 37.19
CA SER A 319 -8.12 -13.33 37.87
C SER A 319 -6.74 -13.50 37.25
N ASP A 320 -6.63 -13.38 35.92
CA ASP A 320 -5.37 -13.57 35.20
C ASP A 320 -4.56 -12.29 35.04
N LEU A 321 -5.20 -11.10 35.01
CA LEU A 321 -4.48 -9.83 35.04
C LEU A 321 -3.70 -9.64 36.36
N LYS A 322 -4.14 -10.27 37.46
CA LYS A 322 -3.44 -10.31 38.77
C LYS A 322 -2.28 -11.30 38.83
N LYS A 323 -2.09 -12.16 37.83
CA LYS A 323 -1.05 -13.19 37.82
C LYS A 323 0.14 -12.69 37.03
N ARG A 324 1.30 -12.59 37.69
CA ARG A 324 2.58 -12.27 37.06
C ARG A 324 2.83 -13.13 35.81
N GLY A 325 3.28 -12.50 34.73
CA GLY A 325 3.61 -13.16 33.46
C GLY A 325 2.40 -13.60 32.62
N LYS A 326 1.16 -13.23 32.98
CA LYS A 326 -0.04 -13.51 32.15
C LYS A 326 -0.34 -12.47 31.08
N PHE A 327 0.26 -11.29 31.14
CA PHE A 327 0.21 -10.32 30.04
C PHE A 327 1.50 -10.45 29.22
N PHE A 328 1.41 -11.06 28.05
CA PHE A 328 2.57 -11.32 27.19
C PHE A 328 2.95 -10.08 26.39
N THR A 329 4.23 -9.91 26.07
CA THR A 329 4.69 -8.80 25.21
C THR A 329 4.05 -8.82 23.81
N LYS A 330 3.64 -9.99 23.30
CA LYS A 330 2.86 -10.08 22.04
C LYS A 330 1.57 -9.23 22.11
N TYR A 331 0.91 -9.19 23.27
CA TYR A 331 -0.32 -8.42 23.46
C TYR A 331 -0.09 -6.93 23.28
N VAL A 332 1.07 -6.40 23.70
CA VAL A 332 1.45 -4.98 23.51
C VAL A 332 1.49 -4.67 22.00
N SER A 333 2.18 -5.50 21.22
CA SER A 333 2.24 -5.36 19.76
C SER A 333 0.86 -5.54 19.09
N GLU A 334 0.10 -6.55 19.50
CA GLU A 334 -1.23 -6.87 18.96
C GLU A 334 -2.23 -5.71 19.21
N ILE A 335 -2.28 -5.19 20.43
CA ILE A 335 -3.12 -4.04 20.83
C ILE A 335 -2.72 -2.76 20.08
N GLU A 336 -1.42 -2.50 19.91
CA GLU A 336 -0.98 -1.29 19.20
C GLU A 336 -1.17 -1.37 17.68
N ASN A 337 -1.20 -2.58 17.11
CA ASN A 337 -1.43 -2.81 15.68
C ASN A 337 -2.92 -2.63 15.24
N ASP A 338 -3.86 -2.47 16.18
CA ASP A 338 -5.24 -2.11 15.84
C ASP A 338 -5.30 -0.76 15.07
N ALA A 339 -6.15 -0.60 14.07
CA ALA A 339 -6.32 0.70 13.42
C ALA A 339 -6.93 1.73 14.40
N LYS A 340 -6.67 3.04 14.20
CA LYS A 340 -7.22 4.08 15.10
C LYS A 340 -8.76 4.04 15.12
N GLY A 341 -9.34 3.95 16.31
CA GLY A 341 -10.80 3.79 16.50
C GLY A 341 -11.33 2.37 16.23
N LYS A 342 -10.45 1.40 16.00
CA LYS A 342 -10.74 -0.04 16.06
C LYS A 342 -9.98 -0.66 17.22
N TYR A 343 -10.49 -1.78 17.73
CA TYR A 343 -10.00 -2.45 18.94
C TYR A 343 -10.16 -3.97 18.83
N THR A 344 -9.99 -4.55 17.64
CA THR A 344 -10.24 -5.98 17.39
C THR A 344 -9.27 -6.83 18.20
N ASN A 345 -7.97 -6.60 17.99
CA ASN A 345 -6.91 -7.34 18.67
C ASN A 345 -6.98 -7.08 20.19
N CYS A 346 -7.24 -5.84 20.59
CA CYS A 346 -7.40 -5.45 21.98
C CYS A 346 -8.57 -6.18 22.66
N ARG A 347 -9.71 -6.35 21.97
CA ARG A 347 -10.86 -7.10 22.48
C ARG A 347 -10.60 -8.60 22.55
N GLU A 348 -9.84 -9.17 21.63
CA GLU A 348 -9.43 -10.58 21.66
C GLU A 348 -8.47 -10.86 22.82
N VAL A 349 -7.41 -10.06 23.00
CA VAL A 349 -6.49 -10.13 24.16
C VAL A 349 -7.24 -10.00 25.49
N LEU A 350 -8.15 -9.02 25.59
CA LEU A 350 -8.95 -8.83 26.80
C LEU A 350 -9.89 -10.03 27.04
N ALA A 351 -10.46 -10.64 25.98
CA ALA A 351 -11.27 -11.84 26.10
C ALA A 351 -10.45 -13.09 26.53
N GLU A 352 -9.19 -13.24 26.10
CA GLU A 352 -8.25 -14.26 26.61
C GLU A 352 -7.98 -14.07 28.12
N LEU A 353 -7.87 -12.82 28.58
CA LEU A 353 -7.75 -12.44 29.99
C LEU A 353 -9.08 -12.50 30.78
N GLY A 354 -10.17 -12.95 30.14
CA GLY A 354 -11.50 -13.14 30.76
C GLY A 354 -12.46 -11.96 30.68
N LEU A 355 -12.07 -10.85 30.04
CA LEU A 355 -12.85 -9.62 29.90
C LEU A 355 -13.60 -9.56 28.55
N ARG A 356 -14.80 -10.13 28.50
CA ARG A 356 -15.63 -10.16 27.28
C ARG A 356 -16.48 -8.91 27.04
N ASN A 357 -16.83 -8.18 28.11
CA ASN A 357 -17.77 -7.05 28.07
C ASN A 357 -17.05 -5.71 28.35
N VAL A 358 -16.07 -5.36 27.54
CA VAL A 358 -15.29 -4.11 27.66
C VAL A 358 -15.82 -3.01 26.74
N SER A 359 -15.73 -1.75 27.18
CA SER A 359 -16.09 -0.59 26.36
C SER A 359 -14.96 -0.20 25.41
N ASP A 360 -15.27 0.57 24.36
CA ASP A 360 -14.22 1.14 23.49
C ASP A 360 -13.30 2.09 24.24
N GLN A 361 -13.81 2.77 25.29
CA GLN A 361 -12.99 3.63 26.14
C GLN A 361 -12.05 2.83 27.04
N ASP A 362 -12.43 1.63 27.49
CA ASP A 362 -11.49 0.71 28.14
C ASP A 362 -10.39 0.28 27.16
N CYS A 363 -10.76 -0.05 25.91
CA CYS A 363 -9.82 -0.50 24.89
C CYS A 363 -8.80 0.58 24.49
N GLU A 364 -9.26 1.83 24.29
CA GLU A 364 -8.40 2.99 24.04
C GLU A 364 -7.46 3.28 25.23
N ASN A 365 -7.95 3.13 26.47
CA ASN A 365 -7.14 3.31 27.67
C ASN A 365 -6.08 2.21 27.82
N VAL A 366 -6.42 0.94 27.51
CA VAL A 366 -5.47 -0.18 27.49
C VAL A 366 -4.41 0.03 26.41
N ARG A 367 -4.81 0.47 25.21
CA ARG A 367 -3.89 0.83 24.11
C ARG A 367 -2.97 1.98 24.49
N TYR A 368 -3.49 3.01 25.16
CA TYR A 368 -2.67 4.12 25.66
C TYR A 368 -1.57 3.62 26.61
N VAL A 369 -1.90 2.77 27.59
CA VAL A 369 -0.90 2.16 28.50
C VAL A 369 0.15 1.37 27.74
N CYS A 370 -0.24 0.55 26.75
CA CYS A 370 0.69 -0.17 25.88
C CYS A 370 1.66 0.78 25.17
N SER A 371 1.13 1.82 24.52
CA SER A 371 1.90 2.80 23.74
C SER A 371 2.80 3.74 24.57
N VAL A 372 2.57 3.84 25.88
CA VAL A 372 3.50 4.51 26.80
C VAL A 372 4.66 3.57 27.15
N VAL A 373 4.37 2.30 27.47
CA VAL A 373 5.37 1.29 27.82
C VAL A 373 6.31 0.98 26.65
N SER A 374 5.78 0.74 25.45
CA SER A 374 6.59 0.43 24.26
C SER A 374 7.44 1.63 23.82
N ARG A 375 6.88 2.85 23.86
CA ARG A 375 7.61 4.08 23.55
C ARG A 375 8.73 4.37 24.55
N ARG A 376 8.53 4.10 25.85
CA ARG A 376 9.60 4.22 26.86
C ARG A 376 10.76 3.28 26.55
N ALA A 377 10.47 2.02 26.23
CA ALA A 377 11.48 1.04 25.82
C ALA A 377 12.24 1.48 24.54
N ALA A 378 11.52 1.94 23.52
CA ALA A 378 12.11 2.45 22.28
C ALA A 378 12.99 3.69 22.52
N HIS A 379 12.53 4.65 23.33
CA HIS A 379 13.30 5.85 23.69
C HIS A 379 14.57 5.52 24.50
N LEU A 380 14.52 4.54 25.41
CA LEU A 380 15.71 4.10 26.17
C LEU A 380 16.74 3.40 25.27
N ALA A 381 16.29 2.51 24.36
CA ALA A 381 17.16 1.92 23.34
C ALA A 381 17.77 3.00 22.41
N SER A 382 16.97 4.03 22.05
CA SER A 382 17.41 5.18 21.26
C SER A 382 18.51 5.99 21.95
N ALA A 383 18.38 6.24 23.26
CA ALA A 383 19.41 6.89 24.05
C ALA A 383 20.71 6.07 24.05
N GLY A 384 20.61 4.74 24.19
CA GLY A 384 21.74 3.83 24.05
C GLY A 384 22.47 3.98 22.71
N ILE A 385 21.74 3.89 21.59
CA ILE A 385 22.31 4.04 20.24
C ILE A 385 22.86 5.45 20.01
N ALA A 386 22.17 6.50 20.47
CA ALA A 386 22.63 7.89 20.32
C ALA A 386 23.94 8.15 21.10
N THR A 387 24.17 7.51 22.24
CA THR A 387 25.49 7.51 22.91
C THR A 387 26.56 6.91 22.02
N LEU A 388 26.33 5.74 21.43
CA LEU A 388 27.32 5.07 20.56
C LEU A 388 27.66 5.89 19.31
N LEU A 389 26.65 6.46 18.64
CA LEU A 389 26.86 7.35 17.49
C LEU A 389 27.68 8.58 17.87
N ASN A 390 27.36 9.22 18.99
CA ASN A 390 28.11 10.36 19.51
C ASN A 390 29.54 10.00 19.93
N LYS A 391 29.77 8.80 20.47
CA LYS A 391 31.08 8.29 20.93
C LYS A 391 32.03 7.96 19.77
N MET A 392 31.52 7.29 18.74
CA MET A 392 32.31 6.96 17.56
C MET A 392 32.67 8.21 16.76
N GLY A 393 31.71 9.11 16.53
CA GLY A 393 31.90 10.32 15.73
C GLY A 393 32.10 10.03 14.24
N GLU A 394 31.36 9.07 13.69
CA GLU A 394 31.36 8.75 12.25
C GLU A 394 30.07 9.30 11.59
N ASP A 395 30.20 9.98 10.45
CA ASP A 395 29.09 10.70 9.78
C ASP A 395 28.04 9.78 9.13
N ASN A 396 28.37 8.51 8.88
CA ASN A 396 27.50 7.54 8.22
C ASN A 396 27.66 6.16 8.88
N VAL A 397 26.72 5.83 9.76
CA VAL A 397 26.69 4.57 10.51
C VAL A 397 25.41 3.81 10.23
N THR A 398 25.56 2.55 9.83
CA THR A 398 24.47 1.57 9.84
C THR A 398 24.44 0.81 11.17
N VAL A 399 23.24 0.53 11.67
CA VAL A 399 22.98 -0.34 12.83
C VAL A 399 22.37 -1.63 12.31
N GLY A 400 23.06 -2.76 12.50
CA GLY A 400 22.46 -4.09 12.33
C GLY A 400 21.58 -4.40 13.54
N ILE A 401 20.31 -4.77 13.31
CA ILE A 401 19.34 -4.94 14.41
C ILE A 401 18.60 -6.28 14.28
N ASP A 402 18.53 -7.02 15.38
CA ASP A 402 17.70 -8.22 15.53
C ASP A 402 16.92 -8.19 16.86
N GLY A 403 16.07 -9.18 17.08
CA GLY A 403 15.23 -9.34 18.27
C GLY A 403 13.74 -9.26 17.96
N SER A 404 12.96 -10.03 18.73
CA SER A 404 11.51 -10.19 18.55
C SER A 404 10.69 -8.92 18.81
N VAL A 405 11.12 -8.02 19.70
CA VAL A 405 10.40 -6.76 19.93
C VAL A 405 10.56 -5.86 18.71
N TYR A 406 11.79 -5.67 18.22
CA TYR A 406 12.06 -4.85 17.04
C TYR A 406 11.40 -5.40 15.76
N ARG A 407 11.41 -6.73 15.58
CA ARG A 407 10.80 -7.38 14.39
C ARG A 407 9.27 -7.37 14.35
N PHE A 408 8.59 -7.36 15.50
CA PHE A 408 7.14 -7.62 15.57
C PHE A 408 6.30 -6.51 16.25
N HIS A 409 6.91 -5.49 16.85
CA HIS A 409 6.16 -4.35 17.41
C HIS A 409 5.95 -3.26 16.34
N PRO A 410 4.70 -2.85 16.05
CA PRO A 410 4.37 -2.11 14.83
C PRO A 410 5.03 -0.73 14.72
N TYR A 411 5.40 -0.10 15.83
CA TYR A 411 5.95 1.26 15.85
C TYR A 411 7.38 1.36 16.36
N PHE A 412 8.00 0.25 16.78
CA PHE A 412 9.29 0.32 17.49
C PHE A 412 10.42 0.87 16.61
N HIS A 413 10.44 0.52 15.32
CA HIS A 413 11.38 1.06 14.34
C HIS A 413 11.26 2.59 14.20
N ASP A 414 10.04 3.08 13.98
CA ASP A 414 9.77 4.50 13.75
C ASP A 414 10.11 5.33 14.99
N LEU A 415 9.64 4.89 16.17
CA LEU A 415 9.90 5.54 17.45
C LEU A 415 11.38 5.60 17.79
N MET A 416 12.13 4.55 17.46
CA MET A 416 13.57 4.52 17.69
C MET A 416 14.32 5.45 16.74
N THR A 417 13.95 5.43 15.46
CA THR A 417 14.56 6.28 14.41
C THR A 417 14.28 7.77 14.66
N GLU A 418 13.03 8.10 15.01
CA GLU A 418 12.61 9.45 15.41
C GLU A 418 13.44 9.94 16.60
N LYS A 419 13.51 9.16 17.68
CA LYS A 419 14.18 9.60 18.91
C LYS A 419 15.71 9.63 18.79
N ILE A 420 16.36 8.74 18.04
CA ILE A 420 17.79 8.84 17.73
C ILE A 420 18.09 10.18 17.03
N SER A 421 17.30 10.55 16.02
CA SER A 421 17.51 11.80 15.27
C SER A 421 17.42 13.07 16.13
N GLN A 422 16.64 13.01 17.20
CA GLN A 422 16.46 14.11 18.17
C GLN A 422 17.56 14.15 19.24
N LEU A 423 18.17 13.00 19.58
CA LEU A 423 19.15 12.87 20.65
C LEU A 423 20.60 13.06 20.20
N GLN A 424 20.95 12.67 18.96
CA GLN A 424 22.31 12.75 18.43
C GLN A 424 22.84 14.21 18.36
N ASN A 425 24.14 14.38 18.60
CA ASN A 425 24.82 15.69 18.56
C ASN A 425 25.35 16.01 17.16
N HIS A 426 25.79 14.98 16.42
CA HIS A 426 26.25 15.12 15.05
C HIS A 426 25.03 15.16 14.11
N LYS A 427 25.02 16.13 13.20
CA LYS A 427 24.16 16.06 12.02
C LYS A 427 24.77 15.04 11.07
N ILE A 428 24.33 13.78 11.18
CA ILE A 428 24.44 12.80 10.09
C ILE A 428 23.99 13.48 8.79
N ALA A 429 24.58 13.08 7.66
CA ALA A 429 24.15 13.53 6.34
C ALA A 429 22.61 13.55 6.23
N PRO A 430 22.00 14.55 5.57
CA PRO A 430 20.55 14.73 5.58
C PRO A 430 19.85 13.41 5.25
N PRO A 431 18.73 13.07 5.94
CA PRO A 431 18.07 11.78 5.79
C PRO A 431 17.86 11.52 4.30
N ALA A 432 18.22 10.31 3.87
CA ALA A 432 18.37 9.93 2.46
C ALA A 432 17.26 10.60 1.65
N THR A 433 17.65 11.46 0.71
CA THR A 433 16.70 12.35 0.03
C THR A 433 15.56 11.53 -0.56
N PRO A 434 14.36 12.10 -0.79
CA PRO A 434 13.26 11.35 -1.40
C PRO A 434 13.72 10.56 -2.65
N LEU A 435 14.57 11.16 -3.48
CA LEU A 435 15.21 10.53 -4.64
C LEU A 435 16.16 9.35 -4.28
N GLN A 436 16.89 9.42 -3.17
CA GLN A 436 17.73 8.31 -2.69
C GLN A 436 16.91 7.16 -2.11
N ASP A 437 15.84 7.42 -1.34
CA ASP A 437 14.92 6.37 -0.87
C ASP A 437 14.16 5.73 -2.06
N PHE A 438 13.76 6.56 -3.02
CA PHE A 438 13.13 6.13 -4.28
C PHE A 438 14.08 5.25 -5.11
N THR A 439 15.30 5.71 -5.40
CA THR A 439 16.27 4.93 -6.19
C THR A 439 16.73 3.66 -5.47
N TYR A 440 16.82 3.66 -4.14
CA TYR A 440 17.04 2.45 -3.36
C TYR A 440 15.89 1.44 -3.55
N HIS A 441 14.64 1.86 -3.39
CA HIS A 441 13.50 0.95 -3.56
C HIS A 441 13.30 0.48 -5.00
N TRP A 442 13.68 1.28 -5.99
CA TRP A 442 13.75 0.84 -7.39
C TRP A 442 14.84 -0.21 -7.62
N LYS A 443 16.05 0.02 -7.10
CA LYS A 443 17.15 -0.98 -7.15
C LYS A 443 16.75 -2.29 -6.48
N GLN A 444 16.06 -2.24 -5.33
CA GLN A 444 15.60 -3.45 -4.63
C GLN A 444 14.49 -4.21 -5.38
N LEU A 445 13.65 -3.52 -6.16
CA LEU A 445 12.72 -4.15 -7.09
C LEU A 445 13.48 -4.87 -8.22
N MET A 446 14.44 -4.20 -8.85
CA MET A 446 15.23 -4.78 -9.95
C MET A 446 16.14 -5.92 -9.50
N ASN A 447 16.66 -5.86 -8.27
CA ASN A 447 17.44 -6.94 -7.66
C ASN A 447 16.66 -8.27 -7.56
N PHE A 448 15.32 -8.27 -7.52
CA PHE A 448 14.57 -9.51 -7.67
C PHE A 448 14.83 -10.16 -9.03
N TYR A 449 14.69 -9.40 -10.12
CA TYR A 449 14.84 -9.90 -11.49
C TYR A 449 16.27 -10.36 -11.79
N VAL A 450 17.28 -9.59 -11.36
CA VAL A 450 18.70 -9.96 -11.50
C VAL A 450 19.02 -11.31 -10.85
N ASN A 451 18.42 -11.60 -9.68
CA ASN A 451 18.65 -12.86 -8.96
C ASN A 451 17.78 -14.04 -9.44
N HIS A 452 16.80 -13.83 -10.32
CA HIS A 452 15.83 -14.86 -10.74
C HIS A 452 15.66 -14.96 -12.26
N LEU A 453 16.64 -14.51 -13.05
CA LEU A 453 16.61 -14.35 -14.52
C LEU A 453 16.07 -15.55 -15.34
N THR A 454 16.05 -16.77 -14.80
CA THR A 454 15.70 -17.99 -15.54
C THR A 454 14.45 -18.74 -15.06
N ASP A 455 13.89 -18.47 -13.86
CA ASP A 455 12.62 -19.11 -13.44
C ASP A 455 11.85 -18.35 -12.33
N CYS A 456 10.97 -17.42 -12.73
CA CYS A 456 10.14 -16.62 -11.83
C CYS A 456 8.77 -17.23 -11.47
N LYS A 457 8.66 -18.55 -11.24
CA LYS A 457 7.39 -19.23 -10.84
C LYS A 457 6.86 -18.86 -9.44
N VAL A 458 7.58 -18.05 -8.66
CA VAL A 458 7.22 -17.62 -7.30
C VAL A 458 6.05 -16.62 -7.35
N PRO A 459 4.91 -16.82 -6.65
CA PRO A 459 3.78 -15.88 -6.67
C PRO A 459 4.17 -14.50 -6.10
N ILE A 460 3.77 -13.42 -6.78
CA ILE A 460 4.26 -12.06 -6.46
C ILE A 460 4.02 -11.62 -5.01
N GLN A 461 2.95 -12.10 -4.37
CA GLN A 461 2.61 -11.81 -2.97
C GLN A 461 3.65 -12.33 -1.96
N THR A 462 4.52 -13.25 -2.37
CA THR A 462 5.63 -13.78 -1.56
C THR A 462 6.97 -13.08 -1.84
N THR A 463 7.00 -12.12 -2.78
CA THR A 463 8.18 -11.34 -3.15
C THR A 463 8.21 -9.98 -2.44
N GLY A 464 9.36 -9.29 -2.47
CA GLY A 464 9.46 -7.90 -2.01
C GLY A 464 8.79 -6.86 -2.93
N ILE A 465 8.41 -7.23 -4.16
CA ILE A 465 7.98 -6.28 -5.21
C ILE A 465 6.79 -5.42 -4.79
N PRO A 466 5.68 -5.96 -4.21
CA PRO A 466 4.55 -5.13 -3.81
C PRO A 466 4.93 -4.08 -2.77
N ARG A 467 5.73 -4.46 -1.76
CA ARG A 467 6.20 -3.55 -0.71
C ARG A 467 7.07 -2.42 -1.26
N HIS A 468 7.89 -2.71 -2.27
CA HIS A 468 8.71 -1.70 -2.93
C HIS A 468 7.87 -0.78 -3.83
N LEU A 469 6.88 -1.30 -4.57
CA LEU A 469 6.00 -0.47 -5.40
C LEU A 469 5.06 0.42 -4.58
N ASP A 470 4.45 -0.07 -3.51
CA ASP A 470 3.64 0.78 -2.62
C ASP A 470 4.51 1.85 -1.94
N ARG A 471 5.76 1.56 -1.58
CA ARG A 471 6.69 2.55 -1.00
C ARG A 471 7.19 3.58 -2.03
N LEU A 472 7.48 3.18 -3.26
CA LEU A 472 7.79 4.11 -4.37
C LEU A 472 6.61 5.07 -4.62
N LEU A 473 5.38 4.57 -4.53
CA LEU A 473 4.15 5.36 -4.67
C LEU A 473 3.95 6.34 -3.49
N GLU A 474 4.23 5.92 -2.26
CA GLU A 474 4.23 6.82 -1.09
C GLU A 474 5.17 8.01 -1.31
N ILE A 475 6.42 7.75 -1.71
CA ILE A 475 7.44 8.79 -1.89
C ILE A 475 7.00 9.81 -2.95
N LEU A 476 6.48 9.35 -4.10
CA LEU A 476 5.96 10.24 -5.16
C LEU A 476 4.79 11.11 -4.68
N LEU A 477 3.82 10.51 -3.98
CA LEU A 477 2.61 11.23 -3.54
C LEU A 477 2.86 12.10 -2.30
N ASP A 478 3.96 11.88 -1.58
CA ASP A 478 4.44 12.72 -0.50
C ASP A 478 5.28 13.89 -1.01
N GLU A 479 6.11 13.68 -2.04
CA GLU A 479 6.83 14.74 -2.77
C GLU A 479 5.87 15.76 -3.40
N GLU A 480 4.77 15.29 -3.99
CA GLU A 480 3.72 16.17 -4.55
C GLU A 480 2.92 16.97 -3.51
N LYS A 481 3.22 16.92 -2.20
CA LYS A 481 2.41 17.62 -1.18
C LYS A 481 2.52 19.14 -1.23
N ASP A 482 3.69 19.68 -1.55
CA ASP A 482 3.98 21.11 -1.30
C ASP A 482 4.16 21.97 -2.57
N GLU A 483 4.43 21.39 -3.75
CA GLU A 483 4.72 22.14 -4.99
C GLU A 483 3.80 21.78 -6.18
N THR A 484 3.90 22.55 -7.28
CA THR A 484 3.12 22.38 -8.53
C THR A 484 3.93 21.89 -9.73
N GLU A 485 5.24 21.80 -9.58
CA GLU A 485 6.20 21.29 -10.58
C GLU A 485 6.59 19.84 -10.20
N PRO A 486 7.15 19.02 -11.12
CA PRO A 486 7.48 17.64 -10.77
C PRO A 486 8.72 17.64 -9.87
N GLY A 487 8.62 17.01 -8.70
CA GLY A 487 9.76 16.87 -7.79
C GLY A 487 10.81 15.87 -8.30
N PRO A 488 11.98 15.80 -7.66
CA PRO A 488 13.11 14.97 -8.11
C PRO A 488 12.80 13.48 -8.30
N CYS A 489 11.93 12.86 -7.50
CA CYS A 489 11.53 11.46 -7.68
C CYS A 489 10.65 11.30 -8.92
N LEU A 490 9.70 12.20 -9.12
CA LEU A 490 8.83 12.19 -10.29
C LEU A 490 9.63 12.49 -11.57
N GLU A 491 10.54 13.46 -11.56
CA GLU A 491 11.46 13.70 -12.67
C GLU A 491 12.28 12.44 -13.01
N TYR A 492 12.88 11.79 -12.02
CA TYR A 492 13.66 10.56 -12.22
C TYR A 492 12.81 9.45 -12.85
N LEU A 493 11.58 9.24 -12.34
CA LEU A 493 10.63 8.27 -12.89
C LEU A 493 10.29 8.56 -14.36
N LEU A 494 10.08 9.83 -14.73
CA LEU A 494 9.72 10.26 -16.08
C LEU A 494 10.90 10.20 -17.04
N GLN A 495 12.11 10.56 -16.60
CA GLN A 495 13.35 10.57 -17.38
C GLN A 495 13.85 9.16 -17.67
N HIS A 496 13.93 8.29 -16.65
CA HIS A 496 14.37 6.90 -16.78
C HIS A 496 13.26 5.96 -17.28
N LYS A 497 12.07 6.48 -17.62
CA LYS A 497 10.93 5.73 -18.19
C LYS A 497 10.53 4.50 -17.37
N LEU A 498 10.58 4.57 -16.05
CA LEU A 498 10.42 3.40 -15.18
C LEU A 498 9.07 2.69 -15.36
N LEU A 499 8.04 3.44 -15.73
CA LEU A 499 6.70 2.91 -16.06
C LEU A 499 6.69 2.06 -17.34
N ASP A 500 7.59 2.31 -18.29
CA ASP A 500 7.73 1.55 -19.52
C ASP A 500 8.37 0.17 -19.26
N LEU A 501 9.25 0.10 -18.25
CA LEU A 501 9.69 -1.18 -17.71
C LEU A 501 8.55 -1.89 -16.96
N LEU A 502 7.82 -1.21 -16.07
CA LEU A 502 6.69 -1.82 -15.36
C LEU A 502 5.61 -2.36 -16.31
N ALA A 503 5.30 -1.64 -17.39
CA ALA A 503 4.39 -2.12 -18.43
C ALA A 503 4.93 -3.38 -19.14
N THR A 504 6.25 -3.45 -19.38
CA THR A 504 6.90 -4.63 -19.97
C THR A 504 6.85 -5.84 -19.02
N LEU A 505 7.11 -5.65 -17.73
CA LEU A 505 7.02 -6.70 -16.71
C LEU A 505 5.55 -7.17 -16.50
N ALA A 506 4.57 -6.26 -16.63
CA ALA A 506 3.16 -6.60 -16.64
C ALA A 506 2.73 -7.39 -17.88
N SER A 507 3.33 -7.12 -19.06
CA SER A 507 3.11 -7.93 -20.26
C SER A 507 3.69 -9.34 -20.12
N ALA A 508 4.87 -9.48 -19.51
CA ALA A 508 5.53 -10.78 -19.30
C ALA A 508 4.86 -11.66 -18.23
N GLU A 509 4.10 -11.06 -17.29
CA GLU A 509 3.46 -11.75 -16.16
C GLU A 509 4.41 -12.55 -15.25
N THR A 510 5.71 -12.23 -15.29
CA THR A 510 6.74 -12.77 -14.42
C THR A 510 7.13 -11.73 -13.36
N PRO A 511 7.04 -12.03 -12.05
CA PRO A 511 6.41 -13.21 -11.44
C PRO A 511 4.87 -13.19 -11.56
N PRO A 512 4.20 -14.36 -11.47
CA PRO A 512 2.74 -14.46 -11.55
C PRO A 512 2.01 -13.45 -10.64
N GLY A 513 1.14 -12.65 -11.25
CA GLY A 513 0.45 -11.51 -10.61
C GLY A 513 1.11 -10.14 -10.80
N MET A 514 2.25 -10.03 -11.49
CA MET A 514 2.92 -8.74 -11.77
C MET A 514 1.99 -7.73 -12.46
N ARG A 515 1.17 -8.20 -13.43
CA ARG A 515 0.16 -7.36 -14.10
C ARG A 515 -0.81 -6.71 -13.10
N THR A 516 -1.29 -7.44 -12.09
CA THR A 516 -2.20 -6.89 -11.05
C THR A 516 -1.54 -5.76 -10.27
N ILE A 517 -0.29 -5.95 -9.85
CA ILE A 517 0.43 -4.96 -9.03
C ILE A 517 0.80 -3.73 -9.87
N CYS A 518 1.19 -3.89 -11.14
CA CYS A 518 1.46 -2.78 -12.06
C CYS A 518 0.21 -1.96 -12.38
N LEU A 519 -0.92 -2.62 -12.68
CA LEU A 519 -2.21 -1.94 -12.86
C LEU A 519 -2.60 -1.15 -11.60
N SER A 520 -2.43 -1.76 -10.41
CA SER A 520 -2.74 -1.10 -9.14
C SER A 520 -1.82 0.10 -8.85
N PHE A 521 -0.51 -0.04 -9.06
CA PHE A 521 0.45 1.04 -8.91
C PHE A 521 0.11 2.21 -9.84
N LEU A 522 -0.09 1.94 -11.14
CA LEU A 522 -0.34 3.01 -12.11
C LEU A 522 -1.72 3.65 -11.93
N ARG A 523 -2.75 2.86 -11.55
CA ARG A 523 -4.07 3.36 -11.14
C ARG A 523 -3.96 4.31 -9.96
N LYS A 524 -3.28 3.90 -8.87
CA LYS A 524 -3.08 4.72 -7.67
C LYS A 524 -2.30 5.99 -7.99
N LEU A 525 -1.24 5.90 -8.81
CA LEU A 525 -0.41 7.04 -9.20
C LEU A 525 -1.21 8.06 -10.03
N LEU A 526 -1.76 7.65 -11.17
CA LEU A 526 -2.52 8.52 -12.07
C LEU A 526 -3.78 9.10 -11.41
N GLY A 527 -4.44 8.33 -10.54
CA GLY A 527 -5.66 8.76 -9.84
C GLY A 527 -5.45 9.63 -8.60
N ARG A 528 -4.24 9.67 -8.01
CA ARG A 528 -3.93 10.45 -6.79
C ARG A 528 -2.93 11.58 -7.00
N SER A 529 -2.13 11.54 -8.06
CA SER A 529 -1.22 12.62 -8.43
C SER A 529 -1.98 13.91 -8.68
N LYS A 530 -1.49 15.01 -8.11
CA LYS A 530 -1.86 16.38 -8.44
C LYS A 530 -1.24 16.80 -9.77
N TYR A 531 -0.03 16.32 -10.06
CA TYR A 531 0.66 16.60 -11.31
C TYR A 531 -0.13 15.99 -12.48
N PRO A 532 -0.30 16.71 -13.62
CA PRO A 532 -1.17 16.26 -14.70
C PRO A 532 -0.48 15.21 -15.60
N LEU A 533 -0.05 14.08 -15.02
CA LEU A 533 0.83 13.05 -15.61
C LEU A 533 0.48 12.66 -17.06
N LEU A 534 -0.81 12.52 -17.39
CA LEU A 534 -1.25 12.22 -18.77
C LEU A 534 -0.86 13.28 -19.82
N HIS A 535 -0.25 14.42 -19.47
CA HIS A 535 0.27 15.39 -20.43
C HIS A 535 1.73 15.08 -20.83
N HIS A 536 2.41 14.17 -20.13
CA HIS A 536 3.83 13.87 -20.34
C HIS A 536 4.02 12.66 -21.25
N THR A 537 4.78 12.81 -22.32
CA THR A 537 4.87 11.84 -23.42
C THR A 537 5.43 10.46 -23.02
N SER A 538 6.27 10.39 -21.97
CA SER A 538 6.76 9.09 -21.46
C SER A 538 5.69 8.25 -20.74
N ILE A 539 4.51 8.81 -20.45
CA ILE A 539 3.37 8.09 -19.87
C ILE A 539 2.55 7.34 -20.95
N TYR A 540 2.62 7.77 -22.22
CA TYR A 540 1.65 7.38 -23.25
C TYR A 540 1.77 5.88 -23.60
N GLY A 541 2.97 5.44 -23.99
CA GLY A 541 3.26 4.04 -24.32
C GLY A 541 2.99 3.04 -23.18
N PRO A 542 3.40 3.33 -21.93
CA PRO A 542 3.04 2.53 -20.76
C PRO A 542 1.52 2.39 -20.55
N VAL A 543 0.77 3.49 -20.63
CA VAL A 543 -0.70 3.48 -20.46
C VAL A 543 -1.37 2.73 -21.61
N GLN A 544 -0.99 2.97 -22.86
CA GLN A 544 -1.52 2.26 -24.03
C GLN A 544 -1.29 0.75 -23.93
N ARG A 545 -0.09 0.31 -23.54
CA ARG A 545 0.21 -1.11 -23.36
C ARG A 545 -0.59 -1.74 -22.22
N LEU A 546 -0.74 -1.07 -21.08
CA LEU A 546 -1.56 -1.60 -19.98
C LEU A 546 -3.06 -1.64 -20.33
N ILE A 547 -3.60 -0.67 -21.07
CA ILE A 547 -4.96 -0.74 -21.62
C ILE A 547 -5.11 -1.97 -22.53
N GLY A 548 -4.11 -2.23 -23.40
CA GLY A 548 -4.09 -3.40 -24.28
C GLY A 548 -3.94 -4.76 -23.57
N LEU A 549 -3.58 -4.79 -22.28
CA LEU A 549 -3.59 -6.00 -21.45
C LEU A 549 -4.97 -6.24 -20.78
N CYS A 550 -5.83 -5.22 -20.67
CA CYS A 550 -7.15 -5.34 -20.06
C CYS A 550 -8.16 -5.89 -21.06
N ASN A 551 -8.32 -7.21 -21.11
CA ASN A 551 -9.25 -7.91 -21.99
C ASN A 551 -10.07 -8.96 -21.21
N GLY A 552 -11.38 -8.73 -21.07
CA GLY A 552 -12.34 -9.64 -20.41
C GLY A 552 -12.70 -10.88 -21.23
N SER A 553 -11.78 -11.42 -22.03
CA SER A 553 -11.96 -12.61 -22.86
C SER A 553 -10.61 -13.28 -23.16
N PRO A 554 -10.23 -14.36 -22.45
CA PRO A 554 -11.04 -15.15 -21.51
C PRO A 554 -11.28 -14.46 -20.16
N PRO A 555 -12.28 -14.91 -19.36
CA PRO A 555 -12.51 -14.41 -18.01
C PRO A 555 -11.30 -14.59 -17.09
N SER A 556 -11.08 -13.61 -16.20
CA SER A 556 -9.85 -13.44 -15.43
C SER A 556 -10.13 -13.23 -13.93
N PRO A 557 -9.27 -13.73 -13.01
CA PRO A 557 -9.38 -13.35 -11.59
C PRO A 557 -8.99 -11.88 -11.34
N MET A 558 -8.56 -11.14 -12.37
CA MET A 558 -8.04 -9.78 -12.28
C MET A 558 -8.99 -8.69 -12.82
N GLU A 559 -10.12 -9.05 -13.42
CA GLU A 559 -11.05 -8.12 -14.09
C GLU A 559 -11.44 -6.92 -13.22
N ALA A 560 -11.56 -7.14 -11.90
CA ALA A 560 -11.88 -6.10 -10.93
C ALA A 560 -10.81 -5.01 -10.81
N GLU A 561 -9.52 -5.32 -10.93
CA GLU A 561 -8.44 -4.33 -10.89
C GLU A 561 -8.21 -3.71 -12.28
N GLU A 562 -8.35 -4.53 -13.33
CA GLU A 562 -8.28 -4.11 -14.74
C GLU A 562 -9.31 -3.03 -15.06
N VAL A 563 -10.60 -3.27 -14.76
CA VAL A 563 -11.66 -2.29 -15.02
C VAL A 563 -11.57 -1.08 -14.08
N GLN A 564 -11.09 -1.25 -12.84
CA GLN A 564 -10.78 -0.10 -11.96
C GLN A 564 -9.66 0.78 -12.54
N PHE A 565 -8.66 0.20 -13.22
CA PHE A 565 -7.64 0.97 -13.95
C PHE A 565 -8.26 1.69 -15.16
N LEU A 566 -8.99 0.98 -16.04
CA LEU A 566 -9.64 1.57 -17.22
C LEU A 566 -10.58 2.73 -16.85
N LEU A 567 -11.42 2.55 -15.83
CA LEU A 567 -12.33 3.59 -15.33
C LEU A 567 -11.59 4.82 -14.78
N THR A 568 -10.42 4.62 -14.15
CA THR A 568 -9.56 5.72 -13.69
C THR A 568 -9.02 6.53 -14.88
N ILE A 569 -8.64 5.88 -15.98
CA ILE A 569 -8.26 6.59 -17.22
C ILE A 569 -9.45 7.34 -17.82
N CYS A 570 -10.66 6.77 -17.81
CA CYS A 570 -11.88 7.45 -18.30
C CYS A 570 -12.13 8.78 -17.58
N PHE A 571 -12.09 8.79 -16.25
CA PHE A 571 -12.27 10.02 -15.47
C PHE A 571 -11.15 11.04 -15.71
N LEU A 572 -9.90 10.60 -15.92
CA LEU A 572 -8.79 11.49 -16.24
C LEU A 572 -8.89 12.09 -17.65
N VAL A 573 -9.34 11.33 -18.64
CA VAL A 573 -9.62 11.86 -20.00
C VAL A 573 -10.79 12.84 -19.96
N CYS A 574 -11.84 12.56 -19.18
CA CYS A 574 -12.95 13.51 -18.95
C CYS A 574 -12.49 14.81 -18.27
N LYS A 575 -11.50 14.72 -17.36
CA LYS A 575 -10.88 15.87 -16.69
C LYS A 575 -9.94 16.67 -17.61
N TYR A 576 -9.40 16.04 -18.65
CA TYR A 576 -8.40 16.60 -19.57
C TYR A 576 -8.69 16.22 -21.04
N PRO A 577 -9.78 16.71 -21.68
CA PRO A 577 -10.24 16.19 -22.97
C PRO A 577 -9.21 16.24 -24.12
N HIS A 578 -8.26 17.17 -24.08
CA HIS A 578 -7.16 17.25 -25.06
C HIS A 578 -6.17 16.08 -25.02
N VAL A 579 -6.27 15.15 -24.05
CA VAL A 579 -5.45 13.93 -23.98
C VAL A 579 -6.11 12.70 -24.63
N THR A 580 -7.26 12.85 -25.30
CA THR A 580 -7.95 11.77 -26.06
C THR A 580 -7.03 11.03 -27.03
N ASN A 581 -6.04 11.70 -27.61
CA ASN A 581 -5.04 11.08 -28.50
C ASN A 581 -4.22 9.95 -27.85
N ILE A 582 -4.14 9.85 -26.52
CA ILE A 582 -3.42 8.78 -25.82
C ILE A 582 -4.22 7.48 -25.79
N ILE A 583 -5.55 7.56 -25.74
CA ILE A 583 -6.44 6.39 -25.72
C ILE A 583 -6.82 5.91 -27.12
N ASN A 584 -6.33 6.59 -28.16
CA ASN A 584 -6.53 6.26 -29.56
C ASN A 584 -5.31 5.51 -30.12
N ASP A 585 -5.56 4.59 -31.05
CA ASP A 585 -4.52 3.88 -31.79
C ASP A 585 -3.92 4.80 -32.88
N ALA A 586 -2.97 5.64 -32.46
CA ALA A 586 -2.19 6.49 -33.35
C ALA A 586 -1.10 5.64 -34.01
N PRO A 587 -1.00 5.62 -35.36
CA PRO A 587 -0.09 4.72 -36.07
C PRO A 587 1.36 4.99 -35.64
N THR A 588 1.96 4.00 -34.99
CA THR A 588 3.35 4.09 -34.52
C THR A 588 4.24 4.34 -35.73
N VAL A 589 5.06 5.39 -35.69
CA VAL A 589 5.83 5.86 -36.85
C VAL A 589 6.68 4.71 -37.42
N GLN A 590 6.24 4.17 -38.56
CA GLN A 590 6.98 3.14 -39.28
C GLN A 590 8.34 3.72 -39.68
N ARG A 591 9.40 3.25 -39.02
CA ARG A 591 10.78 3.46 -39.46
C ARG A 591 11.02 2.66 -40.73
N HIS A 592 10.48 3.15 -41.85
CA HIS A 592 10.83 2.65 -43.17
C HIS A 592 12.34 2.85 -43.39
N ASN A 593 13.07 1.74 -43.48
CA ASN A 593 14.47 1.73 -43.90
C ASN A 593 14.55 2.13 -45.39
N ALA A 594 14.59 3.44 -45.65
CA ALA A 594 14.79 4.02 -46.97
C ALA A 594 16.25 4.47 -47.12
N SER A 595 16.98 3.84 -48.04
CA SER A 595 18.41 4.08 -48.23
C SER A 595 18.72 5.41 -48.93
N ALA A 596 19.46 6.28 -48.24
CA ALA A 596 20.39 7.30 -48.75
C ALA A 596 20.14 7.90 -50.17
N SER A 597 19.61 9.12 -50.20
CA SER A 597 20.29 10.23 -50.90
C SER A 597 20.02 11.53 -50.15
N GLY A 598 20.98 12.45 -50.11
CA GLY A 598 20.96 13.57 -49.16
C GLY A 598 21.03 14.95 -49.79
N ARG A 599 20.47 15.94 -49.09
CA ARG A 599 20.90 17.35 -49.11
C ARG A 599 20.42 18.07 -47.86
N SER A 600 21.18 19.10 -47.47
CA SER A 600 20.90 19.96 -46.31
C SER A 600 19.92 21.08 -46.66
N SER A 601 18.94 21.35 -45.80
CA SER A 601 18.90 22.63 -45.05
C SER A 601 17.83 22.65 -43.95
N GLU A 602 17.93 23.69 -43.11
CA GLU A 602 16.91 24.31 -42.25
C GLU A 602 16.19 23.52 -41.13
N ARG A 603 16.00 24.26 -40.03
CA ARG A 603 15.13 23.91 -38.90
C ARG A 603 13.67 24.21 -39.26
N MET A 604 12.74 23.44 -38.72
CA MET A 604 11.42 23.96 -38.36
C MET A 604 11.24 23.83 -36.85
N GLU A 605 10.83 24.92 -36.21
CA GLU A 605 10.46 24.94 -34.81
C GLU A 605 9.05 24.37 -34.67
N VAL A 606 8.83 23.44 -33.72
CA VAL A 606 7.48 23.02 -33.34
C VAL A 606 6.94 24.07 -32.37
N GLU A 607 5.83 24.71 -32.74
CA GLU A 607 5.31 25.87 -32.03
C GLU A 607 4.90 25.55 -30.58
N LYS A 608 5.23 26.47 -29.66
CA LYS A 608 4.70 26.43 -28.30
C LYS A 608 3.20 26.73 -28.33
N VAL A 609 2.37 25.76 -27.97
CA VAL A 609 0.92 25.97 -27.81
C VAL A 609 0.67 26.91 -26.63
N THR A 610 0.48 28.19 -26.93
CA THR A 610 0.36 29.25 -25.92
C THR A 610 -1.05 29.27 -25.34
N TYR A 611 -1.15 29.27 -24.01
CA TYR A 611 -2.43 29.28 -23.28
C TYR A 611 -3.24 30.57 -23.49
N ILE A 612 -4.51 30.42 -23.90
CA ILE A 612 -5.51 31.51 -23.93
C ILE A 612 -6.72 31.07 -23.09
N PRO A 613 -7.03 31.73 -21.96
CA PRO A 613 -8.15 31.35 -21.10
C PRO A 613 -9.50 31.74 -21.71
N ALA A 614 -10.24 30.77 -22.25
CA ALA A 614 -11.63 30.95 -22.64
C ALA A 614 -12.54 31.20 -21.41
N ARG A 615 -13.57 32.04 -21.58
CA ARG A 615 -14.47 32.43 -20.48
C ARG A 615 -15.41 31.30 -20.08
N ARG A 616 -15.62 31.13 -18.77
CA ARG A 616 -16.65 30.23 -18.19
C ARG A 616 -18.02 30.47 -18.84
N ARG A 617 -18.67 29.39 -19.26
CA ARG A 617 -20.13 29.25 -19.34
C ARG A 617 -20.54 28.17 -18.35
N ASN A 618 -21.60 28.41 -17.58
CA ASN A 618 -22.11 27.44 -16.62
C ASN A 618 -23.12 26.51 -17.32
N ASN A 619 -22.77 25.24 -17.49
CA ASN A 619 -23.73 24.14 -17.55
C ASN A 619 -23.41 23.23 -16.35
N PHE A 620 -24.29 23.17 -15.36
CA PHE A 620 -24.15 22.23 -14.23
C PHE A 620 -24.86 20.92 -14.61
N ASN A 621 -24.12 19.82 -14.70
CA ASN A 621 -24.72 18.48 -14.76
C ASN A 621 -24.74 17.86 -13.35
N PRO A 622 -25.92 17.58 -12.75
CA PRO A 622 -26.02 17.06 -11.38
C PRO A 622 -25.59 15.59 -11.22
N LEU A 623 -25.24 14.88 -12.30
CA LEU A 623 -24.70 13.50 -12.22
C LEU A 623 -23.21 13.44 -11.82
N PHE A 624 -22.51 14.58 -11.73
CA PHE A 624 -21.06 14.64 -11.52
C PHE A 624 -20.61 15.48 -10.32
N GLU A 625 -21.38 15.47 -9.22
CA GLU A 625 -20.73 15.69 -7.91
C GLU A 625 -19.86 14.46 -7.57
N PRO A 626 -18.65 14.66 -7.01
CA PRO A 626 -17.78 13.54 -6.66
C PRO A 626 -18.40 12.70 -5.54
N LEU A 627 -18.35 11.37 -5.69
CA LEU A 627 -18.84 10.41 -4.71
C LEU A 627 -18.18 10.64 -3.33
N ASP A 628 -18.91 11.24 -2.40
CA ASP A 628 -18.44 11.59 -1.05
C ASP A 628 -18.35 10.33 -0.17
N THR A 629 -17.28 9.56 -0.33
CA THR A 629 -17.01 8.32 0.43
C THR A 629 -16.65 8.62 1.88
N ARG A 630 -17.62 9.06 2.69
CA ARG A 630 -17.48 9.28 4.12
C ARG A 630 -17.93 8.09 4.93
N ALA A 631 -17.09 7.70 5.89
CA ALA A 631 -17.46 6.72 6.90
C ALA A 631 -18.62 7.25 7.77
N VAL A 632 -19.63 6.40 8.01
CA VAL A 632 -20.78 6.75 8.84
C VAL A 632 -20.37 6.77 10.31
N THR A 633 -20.32 7.96 10.90
CA THR A 633 -20.32 8.16 12.37
C THR A 633 -21.67 8.76 12.76
N LEU A 634 -22.50 8.01 13.49
CA LEU A 634 -23.82 8.45 13.95
C LEU A 634 -23.70 9.46 15.09
N ILE A 635 -24.25 10.67 14.92
CA ILE A 635 -24.50 11.62 16.01
C ILE A 635 -25.94 12.17 15.93
N ASN A 636 -26.51 12.35 17.13
CA ASN A 636 -27.91 12.64 17.47
C ASN A 636 -28.59 13.78 16.66
N PRO A 637 -29.80 13.55 16.07
CA PRO A 637 -30.55 14.57 15.33
C PRO A 637 -31.31 15.54 16.26
N ASN A 638 -30.75 16.72 16.52
CA ASN A 638 -31.48 17.89 17.04
C ASN A 638 -30.64 19.17 16.91
N LEU A 639 -30.34 19.61 15.67
CA LEU A 639 -29.43 20.75 15.45
C LEU A 639 -29.71 21.59 14.18
N PHE A 640 -30.97 21.69 13.75
CA PHE A 640 -31.42 22.75 12.84
C PHE A 640 -32.75 23.36 13.31
N SER A 641 -32.68 24.61 13.77
CA SER A 641 -33.84 25.47 14.01
C SER A 641 -33.57 26.85 13.41
N SER A 642 -34.46 27.30 12.52
CA SER A 642 -34.55 28.65 11.93
C SER A 642 -33.26 29.25 11.32
N GLU A 643 -33.11 29.01 10.01
CA GLU A 643 -33.14 30.03 8.95
C GLU A 643 -32.62 31.48 9.20
N ASN A 644 -31.84 31.94 8.21
CA ASN A 644 -31.96 33.23 7.50
C ASN A 644 -32.35 34.50 8.29
N ASP A 645 -31.41 35.45 8.39
CA ASP A 645 -31.69 36.78 7.80
C ASP A 645 -30.43 37.61 7.42
N ARG A 646 -30.61 38.44 6.38
CA ARG A 646 -29.90 39.68 5.98
C ARG A 646 -28.36 39.79 5.98
N ARG A 647 -27.84 40.02 4.76
CA ARG A 647 -26.81 41.07 4.51
C ARG A 647 -27.47 42.42 4.17
N LEU A 648 -26.68 43.50 4.31
CA LEU A 648 -26.83 44.87 3.77
C LEU A 648 -27.59 45.95 4.59
N ARG A 649 -26.83 47.03 4.92
CA ARG A 649 -27.22 48.36 5.43
C ARG A 649 -27.82 48.34 6.87
N PHE A 650 -27.67 49.36 7.71
CA PHE A 650 -27.13 50.73 7.56
C PHE A 650 -26.06 51.04 8.63
N ALA A 651 -25.33 52.14 8.47
CA ALA A 651 -24.63 52.79 9.58
C ALA A 651 -25.48 53.96 10.11
N GLU A 652 -25.54 54.14 11.44
CA GLU A 652 -25.13 55.37 12.16
C GLU A 652 -25.70 55.49 13.59
N SER A 653 -24.84 56.03 14.48
CA SER A 653 -25.16 56.86 15.66
C SER A 653 -25.61 56.23 17.01
N ASN A 654 -25.15 56.91 18.07
CA ASN A 654 -25.83 57.17 19.36
C ASN A 654 -26.03 56.06 20.42
N ARG A 655 -24.96 55.90 21.23
CA ARG A 655 -24.95 56.09 22.70
C ARG A 655 -26.12 56.96 23.26
N PRO A 656 -26.55 56.83 24.55
CA PRO A 656 -25.62 56.75 25.71
C PRO A 656 -26.07 56.02 27.01
N SER A 657 -25.08 55.75 27.89
CA SER A 657 -25.05 55.93 29.37
C SER A 657 -26.21 55.44 30.30
N SER A 658 -26.03 55.10 31.58
CA SER A 658 -25.02 55.62 32.54
C SER A 658 -24.91 54.81 33.86
N LYS A 659 -23.71 54.84 34.49
CA LYS A 659 -23.46 54.99 35.96
C LYS A 659 -23.92 53.85 36.92
N THR A 660 -23.47 53.73 38.18
CA THR A 660 -22.62 54.58 39.07
C THR A 660 -21.85 53.75 40.14
N GLU A 661 -20.72 54.27 40.67
CA GLU A 661 -20.18 54.08 42.05
C GLU A 661 -19.72 52.66 42.52
N THR A 662 -18.89 52.41 43.56
CA THR A 662 -18.01 53.15 44.52
C THR A 662 -16.93 52.18 45.10
N THR A 663 -15.82 52.48 45.81
CA THR A 663 -14.79 53.56 45.85
C THR A 663 -13.62 53.15 46.80
N ARG A 664 -12.35 53.58 46.53
CA ARG A 664 -11.13 53.56 47.41
C ARG A 664 -10.48 52.18 47.66
N GLY A 665 -9.16 52.03 47.85
CA GLY A 665 -7.98 52.93 47.87
C GLY A 665 -6.74 52.18 48.46
N SER A 666 -5.50 52.67 48.55
CA SER A 666 -4.80 53.87 48.00
C SER A 666 -3.30 53.90 48.45
N SER A 667 -2.42 54.62 47.73
CA SER A 667 -0.95 54.83 47.96
C SER A 667 -0.02 53.64 47.63
N SER A 668 1.19 53.80 47.05
CA SER A 668 1.99 54.96 46.57
C SER A 668 2.73 54.59 45.23
N GLN A 669 3.68 55.31 44.58
CA GLN A 669 4.40 56.58 44.81
C GLN A 669 4.95 57.20 43.46
N SER A 670 6.00 58.03 43.54
CA SER A 670 6.75 58.75 42.48
C SER A 670 8.04 58.00 42.05
N ASN A 671 8.68 58.19 40.87
CA ASN A 671 8.53 59.11 39.72
C ASN A 671 9.24 58.50 38.47
N GLY A 672 9.21 59.03 37.23
CA GLY A 672 8.48 60.18 36.66
C GLY A 672 9.33 61.07 35.73
N SER A 673 8.83 61.42 34.52
CA SER A 673 9.45 62.25 33.43
C SER A 673 10.49 61.51 32.54
N ILE A 674 10.90 61.98 31.34
CA ILE A 674 10.58 63.21 30.56
C ILE A 674 10.31 62.92 29.05
N SER A 675 10.77 63.71 28.06
CA SER A 675 10.25 63.72 26.67
C SER A 675 11.20 64.18 25.54
N SER A 676 10.90 63.75 24.30
CA SER A 676 10.93 64.51 23.01
C SER A 676 12.23 65.08 22.39
N ARG A 677 12.19 65.17 21.04
CA ARG A 677 12.97 65.99 20.07
C ARG A 677 14.24 65.41 19.42
N ASP A 678 14.53 66.02 18.27
CA ASP A 678 15.37 65.56 17.15
C ASP A 678 16.74 66.27 17.05
N VAL A 679 17.40 66.04 15.89
CA VAL A 679 18.44 66.83 15.19
C VAL A 679 19.92 66.50 15.49
N GLU A 680 20.72 66.60 14.40
CA GLU A 680 22.19 66.64 14.27
C GLU A 680 22.97 65.30 14.23
N ASN A 681 23.90 65.07 13.28
CA ASN A 681 24.20 65.79 12.02
C ASN A 681 25.00 64.90 11.02
N ALA A 682 25.05 65.32 9.73
CA ALA A 682 26.05 65.10 8.64
C ALA A 682 27.07 63.91 8.67
N SER A 683 27.52 63.30 7.55
CA SER A 683 27.37 63.57 6.11
C SER A 683 27.92 62.42 5.21
N GLN A 684 27.42 62.32 3.97
CA GLN A 684 28.06 62.01 2.65
C GLN A 684 29.37 61.15 2.57
N SER A 685 29.63 60.31 1.55
CA SER A 685 29.33 60.49 0.11
C SER A 685 29.47 59.21 -0.78
N SER A 686 28.68 59.19 -1.86
CA SER A 686 28.92 58.68 -3.25
C SER A 686 29.81 57.46 -3.59
N SER A 687 29.26 56.61 -4.47
CA SER A 687 30.00 55.77 -5.46
C SER A 687 30.68 56.63 -6.56
N PRO A 688 31.64 56.05 -7.30
CA PRO A 688 31.42 56.00 -8.76
C PRO A 688 31.90 54.69 -9.46
N ILE A 689 31.65 54.63 -10.76
CA ILE A 689 32.02 53.57 -11.73
C ILE A 689 33.31 54.00 -12.47
N ILE A 690 34.13 53.08 -13.04
CA ILE A 690 34.75 53.13 -14.41
C ILE A 690 36.03 52.25 -14.60
N GLN A 691 36.07 51.50 -15.72
CA GLN A 691 37.20 50.96 -16.54
C GLN A 691 38.17 49.83 -16.10
N LYS A 692 38.47 48.96 -17.09
CA LYS A 692 39.70 48.13 -17.33
C LYS A 692 40.79 49.01 -18.01
N PRO A 693 42.08 48.62 -18.29
CA PRO A 693 42.69 47.26 -18.35
C PRO A 693 44.16 47.12 -17.84
N ILE A 694 44.78 45.91 -17.96
CA ILE A 694 46.27 45.68 -18.08
C ILE A 694 47.10 45.97 -16.78
N SER A 695 48.27 45.40 -16.42
CA SER A 695 49.25 44.37 -16.92
C SER A 695 50.17 43.95 -15.73
N ASP A 696 51.12 42.98 -15.73
CA ASP A 696 51.40 41.71 -16.46
C ASP A 696 52.52 40.93 -15.67
N GLU A 697 52.89 39.72 -16.13
CA GLU A 697 54.08 38.87 -15.80
C GLU A 697 54.69 38.77 -14.36
N SER A 698 54.77 37.50 -13.88
CA SER A 698 55.96 36.81 -13.32
C SER A 698 56.19 36.55 -11.81
N SER A 699 56.59 35.29 -11.53
CA SER A 699 57.61 34.81 -10.56
C SER A 699 57.25 34.35 -9.12
N VAL A 700 57.44 33.04 -8.92
CA VAL A 700 58.04 32.32 -7.75
C VAL A 700 57.27 32.19 -6.41
N VAL A 701 56.65 31.01 -6.26
CA VAL A 701 56.70 30.04 -5.13
C VAL A 701 56.70 30.55 -3.67
N ALA A 702 55.56 30.34 -2.99
CA ALA A 702 55.46 29.84 -1.61
C ALA A 702 54.11 29.10 -1.43
N ALA A 703 53.96 28.24 -0.41
CA ALA A 703 52.84 27.28 -0.33
C ALA A 703 51.77 27.61 0.73
N SER A 704 50.49 27.39 0.40
CA SER A 704 49.39 27.20 1.38
C SER A 704 48.15 26.52 0.78
N SER A 705 47.92 25.27 1.17
CA SER A 705 46.62 24.56 1.31
C SER A 705 45.34 25.07 0.62
N SER A 706 44.78 24.27 -0.31
CA SER A 706 43.31 24.10 -0.49
C SER A 706 42.97 22.91 -1.42
N ASP A 707 42.83 21.70 -0.87
CA ASP A 707 42.29 20.54 -1.59
C ASP A 707 40.77 20.41 -1.34
N SER A 708 39.93 20.78 -2.32
CA SER A 708 38.47 20.60 -2.21
C SER A 708 37.73 20.71 -3.55
N GLN A 709 37.92 19.78 -4.49
CA GLN A 709 36.94 19.44 -5.57
C GLN A 709 37.43 18.25 -6.44
N ASP A 710 37.08 17.01 -6.05
CA ASP A 710 37.24 15.83 -6.95
C ASP A 710 36.31 14.63 -6.62
N TYR A 711 35.32 14.81 -5.73
CA TYR A 711 34.49 13.71 -5.22
C TYR A 711 33.10 13.53 -5.90
N ASP A 712 32.67 14.44 -6.78
CA ASP A 712 31.30 14.43 -7.37
C ASP A 712 31.21 13.76 -8.77
N VAL A 713 32.31 13.18 -9.25
CA VAL A 713 32.41 12.59 -10.61
C VAL A 713 32.35 11.06 -10.60
N SER A 714 32.85 10.39 -9.55
CA SER A 714 32.95 8.93 -9.49
C SER A 714 31.58 8.23 -9.33
N GLN A 715 30.74 8.66 -8.39
CA GLN A 715 29.44 8.02 -8.14
C GLN A 715 28.50 8.09 -9.35
N LYS A 716 28.54 9.19 -10.12
CA LYS A 716 27.78 9.31 -11.38
C LYS A 716 28.25 8.32 -12.45
N GLY A 717 29.50 7.86 -12.38
CA GLY A 717 30.03 6.80 -13.26
C GLY A 717 29.46 5.42 -12.92
N GLU A 718 29.42 5.06 -11.63
CA GLU A 718 28.95 3.74 -11.18
C GLU A 718 27.44 3.57 -11.37
N ASP A 719 26.63 4.57 -11.04
CA ASP A 719 25.17 4.51 -11.24
C ASP A 719 24.79 4.46 -12.73
N VAL A 720 25.55 5.13 -13.60
CA VAL A 720 25.35 5.06 -15.06
C VAL A 720 25.85 3.74 -15.63
N ALA A 721 26.94 3.16 -15.11
CA ALA A 721 27.40 1.83 -15.51
C ALA A 721 26.34 0.76 -15.18
N LEU A 722 25.81 0.77 -13.95
CA LEU A 722 24.77 -0.16 -13.52
C LEU A 722 23.46 0.02 -14.30
N MET A 723 23.04 1.26 -14.62
CA MET A 723 21.89 1.49 -15.50
C MET A 723 22.13 0.96 -16.92
N ASN A 724 23.33 1.12 -17.48
CA ASN A 724 23.66 0.55 -18.80
C ASN A 724 23.70 -0.98 -18.80
N GLU A 725 24.17 -1.62 -17.72
CA GLU A 725 24.04 -3.08 -17.55
C GLU A 725 22.57 -3.49 -17.47
N ILE A 726 21.75 -2.79 -16.68
CA ILE A 726 20.31 -3.06 -16.59
C ILE A 726 19.63 -2.91 -17.97
N ASP A 727 19.85 -1.81 -18.70
CA ASP A 727 19.29 -1.62 -20.05
C ASP A 727 19.78 -2.69 -21.05
N THR A 728 21.02 -3.15 -20.93
CA THR A 728 21.57 -4.25 -21.75
C THR A 728 20.92 -5.58 -21.39
N HIS A 729 20.67 -5.86 -20.10
CA HIS A 729 19.94 -7.06 -19.66
C HIS A 729 18.44 -6.99 -19.97
N LEU A 730 17.84 -5.81 -20.02
CA LEU A 730 16.46 -5.59 -20.47
C LEU A 730 16.32 -5.79 -21.99
N GLN A 731 17.34 -5.45 -22.79
CA GLN A 731 17.38 -5.79 -24.21
C GLN A 731 17.39 -7.32 -24.42
N ASN A 732 18.14 -8.07 -23.62
CA ASN A 732 18.12 -9.55 -23.64
C ASN A 732 16.74 -10.16 -23.25
N LEU A 733 15.86 -9.39 -22.60
CA LEU A 733 14.45 -9.79 -22.36
C LEU A 733 13.49 -9.41 -23.50
N GLN A 734 13.92 -8.57 -24.46
CA GLN A 734 13.12 -8.28 -25.66
C GLN A 734 13.16 -9.43 -26.69
N ASP A 735 14.18 -10.30 -26.62
CA ASP A 735 14.30 -11.51 -27.43
C ASP A 735 13.33 -12.64 -27.01
N LEU A 736 12.60 -12.50 -25.90
CA LEU A 736 11.51 -13.40 -25.50
C LEU A 736 10.18 -13.14 -26.23
N ARG A 737 10.23 -12.52 -27.42
CA ARG A 737 9.09 -12.48 -28.34
C ARG A 737 8.83 -13.87 -28.90
N LEU A 738 7.79 -14.53 -28.38
CA LEU A 738 7.06 -15.52 -29.16
C LEU A 738 6.34 -14.77 -30.30
N ASP A 739 6.67 -15.13 -31.54
CA ASP A 739 5.90 -14.73 -32.72
C ASP A 739 4.54 -15.44 -32.70
N VAL A 740 3.57 -14.84 -31.99
CA VAL A 740 2.18 -15.29 -32.00
C VAL A 740 1.49 -14.78 -33.25
N GLU A 741 1.77 -15.44 -34.38
CA GLU A 741 0.88 -15.38 -35.54
C GLU A 741 -0.51 -15.85 -35.11
N TYR A 742 -1.54 -15.05 -35.41
CA TYR A 742 -2.94 -15.36 -35.08
C TYR A 742 -3.51 -16.42 -36.05
N GLY A 743 -3.00 -17.65 -35.93
CA GLY A 743 -3.45 -18.81 -36.73
C GLY A 743 -4.84 -19.29 -36.32
N THR A 744 -5.81 -19.17 -37.23
CA THR A 744 -7.16 -19.70 -37.07
C THR A 744 -7.29 -21.13 -37.62
N ALA A 745 -7.89 -22.03 -36.83
CA ALA A 745 -7.98 -23.47 -37.08
C ALA A 745 -8.99 -24.10 -36.08
N TYR A 746 -9.88 -25.06 -36.39
CA TYR A 746 -10.48 -25.57 -37.63
C TYR A 746 -12.02 -25.50 -37.47
N GLU A 747 -12.91 -25.69 -38.46
CA GLU A 747 -13.30 -26.87 -39.25
C GLU A 747 -14.35 -26.41 -40.31
N ASP A 748 -14.62 -27.03 -41.47
CA ASP A 748 -13.96 -28.09 -42.26
C ASP A 748 -14.55 -28.07 -43.71
N SER A 749 -13.95 -28.84 -44.64
CA SER A 749 -14.49 -29.35 -45.91
C SER A 749 -14.54 -28.47 -47.18
N ASN A 750 -13.68 -28.84 -48.14
CA ASN A 750 -13.89 -28.95 -49.60
C ASN A 750 -14.81 -27.97 -50.36
N CYS A 751 -14.21 -27.13 -51.22
CA CYS A 751 -14.14 -27.43 -52.67
C CYS A 751 -13.18 -26.48 -53.41
N ALA A 752 -12.83 -26.81 -54.66
CA ALA A 752 -11.95 -26.01 -55.52
C ALA A 752 -12.70 -25.48 -56.74
N GLU A 753 -12.38 -24.24 -57.17
CA GLU A 753 -12.18 -23.80 -58.57
C GLU A 753 -12.03 -22.26 -58.65
N GLY A 754 -11.51 -21.76 -59.77
CA GLY A 754 -12.10 -20.55 -60.39
C GLY A 754 -11.53 -19.15 -60.10
N ASP A 755 -10.36 -18.86 -60.69
CA ASP A 755 -10.15 -17.65 -61.52
C ASP A 755 -9.96 -16.25 -60.87
N GLN A 756 -9.50 -15.30 -61.70
CA GLN A 756 -9.02 -13.96 -61.35
C GLN A 756 -10.09 -12.88 -61.62
N SER A 757 -10.30 -11.92 -60.72
CA SER A 757 -10.63 -10.53 -61.13
C SER A 757 -10.63 -9.47 -60.00
N LEU A 758 -9.99 -8.33 -60.33
CA LEU A 758 -10.40 -6.95 -60.02
C LEU A 758 -10.63 -6.52 -58.55
N LEU A 759 -9.60 -5.85 -58.01
CA LEU A 759 -9.67 -4.49 -57.45
C LEU A 759 -10.99 -4.08 -56.76
N ARG A 760 -11.00 -4.14 -55.42
CA ARG A 760 -11.76 -3.19 -54.59
C ARG A 760 -10.80 -2.17 -53.98
N PRO A 761 -11.20 -0.90 -53.79
CA PRO A 761 -10.37 0.06 -53.06
C PRO A 761 -10.27 -0.36 -51.60
N GLU A 762 -9.07 -0.24 -51.02
CA GLU A 762 -8.87 -0.41 -49.59
C GLU A 762 -9.67 0.66 -48.85
N THR A 763 -10.60 0.24 -47.98
CA THR A 763 -11.28 1.15 -47.06
C THR A 763 -10.26 1.65 -46.05
N PRO A 764 -10.13 2.98 -45.82
CA PRO A 764 -9.14 3.50 -44.89
C PRO A 764 -9.33 2.90 -43.51
N GLN A 765 -8.24 2.40 -42.94
CA GLN A 765 -8.21 1.69 -41.67
C GLN A 765 -8.73 2.61 -40.56
N LYS A 766 -9.92 2.32 -40.02
CA LYS A 766 -10.55 3.10 -38.95
C LYS A 766 -9.64 3.14 -37.73
N SER A 767 -9.29 4.33 -37.25
CA SER A 767 -8.64 4.50 -35.94
C SER A 767 -9.50 3.90 -34.85
N LYS A 768 -8.89 3.11 -33.96
CA LYS A 768 -9.55 2.49 -32.80
C LYS A 768 -9.36 3.33 -31.55
N CYS A 769 -10.33 3.27 -30.65
CA CYS A 769 -10.18 3.77 -29.29
C CYS A 769 -9.89 2.58 -28.37
N LEU A 770 -8.61 2.41 -28.01
CA LEU A 770 -8.11 1.26 -27.24
C LEU A 770 -8.84 1.13 -25.90
N LEU A 771 -9.15 2.27 -25.26
CA LEU A 771 -9.86 2.30 -23.98
C LEU A 771 -11.34 1.88 -24.11
N LEU A 772 -12.00 2.27 -25.20
CA LEU A 772 -13.38 1.86 -25.47
C LEU A 772 -13.45 0.37 -25.83
N ASP A 773 -12.57 -0.11 -26.73
CA ASP A 773 -12.47 -1.51 -27.12
C ASP A 773 -12.19 -2.41 -25.89
N ALA A 774 -11.29 -1.99 -24.99
CA ALA A 774 -11.02 -2.68 -23.74
C ALA A 774 -12.26 -2.75 -22.83
N LEU A 775 -12.94 -1.63 -22.56
CA LEU A 775 -14.18 -1.61 -21.75
C LEU A 775 -15.29 -2.47 -22.36
N LEU A 776 -15.41 -2.48 -23.69
CA LEU A 776 -16.41 -3.26 -24.42
C LEU A 776 -16.22 -4.78 -24.23
N SER A 777 -15.00 -5.26 -23.98
CA SER A 777 -14.77 -6.68 -23.65
C SER A 777 -15.46 -7.12 -22.36
N TYR A 778 -15.58 -6.24 -21.36
CA TYR A 778 -16.15 -6.55 -20.05
C TYR A 778 -17.68 -6.41 -19.97
N ILE A 779 -18.37 -5.90 -21.00
CA ILE A 779 -19.85 -5.74 -20.94
C ILE A 779 -20.59 -7.08 -20.82
N ASN A 780 -19.92 -8.21 -21.10
CA ASN A 780 -20.48 -9.55 -21.03
C ASN A 780 -19.98 -10.38 -19.84
N THR A 781 -19.12 -9.85 -18.96
CA THR A 781 -18.64 -10.61 -17.80
C THR A 781 -19.77 -11.00 -16.83
N ALA A 782 -19.58 -12.15 -16.19
CA ALA A 782 -20.46 -12.71 -15.18
C ALA A 782 -20.45 -11.89 -13.87
N ASP A 783 -19.35 -11.19 -13.57
CA ASP A 783 -19.29 -10.29 -12.41
C ASP A 783 -20.14 -9.03 -12.67
N ASN A 784 -21.15 -8.81 -11.82
CA ASN A 784 -22.07 -7.69 -11.98
C ASN A 784 -21.38 -6.34 -11.73
N THR A 785 -20.47 -6.27 -10.74
CA THR A 785 -19.81 -5.04 -10.34
C THR A 785 -18.77 -4.64 -11.39
N VAL A 786 -17.95 -5.58 -11.87
CA VAL A 786 -17.01 -5.36 -13.01
C VAL A 786 -17.78 -4.82 -14.23
N ARG A 787 -18.89 -5.46 -14.59
CA ARG A 787 -19.73 -5.04 -15.71
C ARG A 787 -20.30 -3.63 -15.52
N ILE A 788 -20.78 -3.29 -14.32
CA ILE A 788 -21.27 -1.93 -14.01
C ILE A 788 -20.13 -0.90 -14.16
N ARG A 789 -18.92 -1.18 -13.63
CA ARG A 789 -17.76 -0.29 -13.78
C ARG A 789 -17.33 -0.09 -15.25
N ALA A 790 -17.45 -1.13 -16.07
CA ALA A 790 -17.21 -1.00 -17.52
C ALA A 790 -18.27 -0.11 -18.19
N CYS A 791 -19.54 -0.26 -17.79
CA CYS A 791 -20.66 0.56 -18.28
C CYS A 791 -20.58 2.03 -17.84
N GLU A 792 -20.10 2.32 -16.63
CA GLU A 792 -19.74 3.67 -16.17
C GLU A 792 -18.66 4.29 -17.07
N GLY A 793 -17.57 3.55 -17.35
CA GLY A 793 -16.49 4.03 -18.22
C GLY A 793 -16.94 4.34 -19.64
N ILE A 794 -17.75 3.45 -20.23
CA ILE A 794 -18.36 3.66 -21.57
C ILE A 794 -19.25 4.91 -21.57
N MET A 795 -20.03 5.15 -20.53
CA MET A 795 -20.89 6.33 -20.42
C MET A 795 -20.07 7.62 -20.31
N VAL A 796 -18.99 7.62 -19.52
CA VAL A 796 -18.05 8.76 -19.45
C VAL A 796 -17.46 9.07 -20.83
N LEU A 797 -16.92 8.07 -21.55
CA LEU A 797 -16.34 8.27 -22.88
C LEU A 797 -17.37 8.73 -23.92
N ALA A 798 -18.59 8.19 -23.89
CA ALA A 798 -19.66 8.60 -24.80
C ALA A 798 -20.13 10.05 -24.56
N SER A 799 -19.96 10.57 -23.35
CA SER A 799 -20.38 11.92 -22.93
C SER A 799 -19.37 13.05 -23.21
N LEU A 800 -18.20 12.75 -23.78
CA LEU A 800 -17.13 13.75 -23.98
C LEU A 800 -17.49 14.81 -25.04
N ASP A 801 -17.29 16.08 -24.68
CA ASP A 801 -17.51 17.27 -25.54
C ASP A 801 -16.33 17.48 -26.51
N ASP A 802 -15.99 16.43 -27.28
CA ASP A 802 -15.00 16.41 -28.35
C ASP A 802 -15.64 15.72 -29.56
N SER A 803 -16.06 16.51 -30.56
CA SER A 803 -16.75 15.99 -31.75
C SER A 803 -15.87 15.06 -32.60
N SER A 804 -14.53 15.16 -32.51
CA SER A 804 -13.62 14.26 -33.22
C SER A 804 -13.56 12.89 -32.56
N PHE A 805 -13.51 12.86 -31.23
CA PHE A 805 -13.60 11.62 -30.44
C PHE A 805 -15.01 11.01 -30.52
N ALA A 806 -16.06 11.81 -30.39
CA ALA A 806 -17.44 11.37 -30.52
C ALA A 806 -17.70 10.73 -31.90
N GLN A 807 -17.15 11.30 -32.98
CA GLN A 807 -17.25 10.70 -34.31
C GLN A 807 -16.50 9.36 -34.42
N MET A 808 -15.42 9.15 -33.67
CA MET A 808 -14.74 7.84 -33.56
C MET A 808 -15.59 6.84 -32.78
N VAL A 809 -16.11 7.21 -31.61
CA VAL A 809 -17.00 6.39 -30.77
C VAL A 809 -18.26 5.97 -31.55
N ALA A 810 -18.89 6.89 -32.28
CA ALA A 810 -20.06 6.64 -33.12
C ALA A 810 -19.78 5.70 -34.32
N ASN A 811 -18.51 5.56 -34.73
CA ASN A 811 -18.06 4.66 -35.79
C ASN A 811 -17.51 3.31 -35.27
N SER A 812 -17.45 3.11 -33.96
CA SER A 812 -17.00 1.87 -33.32
C SER A 812 -18.12 0.82 -33.23
N ASP A 813 -17.77 -0.39 -32.77
CA ASP A 813 -18.74 -1.47 -32.56
C ASP A 813 -19.64 -1.28 -31.33
N LEU A 814 -19.44 -0.21 -30.52
CA LEU A 814 -20.27 0.15 -29.36
C LEU A 814 -21.77 0.02 -29.66
N ALA A 815 -22.25 0.67 -30.71
CA ALA A 815 -23.68 0.70 -31.03
C ALA A 815 -24.23 -0.68 -31.45
N ILE A 816 -23.38 -1.56 -31.98
CA ILE A 816 -23.73 -2.95 -32.34
C ILE A 816 -23.77 -3.79 -31.06
N LEU A 817 -22.70 -3.79 -30.27
CA LEU A 817 -22.55 -4.62 -29.07
C LEU A 817 -23.62 -4.32 -28.00
N ILE A 818 -23.95 -3.04 -27.77
CA ILE A 818 -25.04 -2.62 -26.86
C ILE A 818 -26.39 -3.19 -27.32
N SER A 819 -26.65 -3.18 -28.64
CA SER A 819 -27.90 -3.67 -29.23
C SER A 819 -27.99 -5.20 -29.19
N ASN A 820 -26.91 -5.91 -29.54
CA ASN A 820 -26.84 -7.36 -29.50
C ASN A 820 -27.02 -7.90 -28.06
N ARG A 821 -26.52 -7.18 -27.05
CA ARG A 821 -26.73 -7.55 -25.65
C ARG A 821 -28.19 -7.32 -25.20
N LEU A 822 -28.85 -6.28 -25.70
CA LEU A 822 -30.29 -6.04 -25.45
C LEU A 822 -31.16 -7.14 -26.08
N GLU A 823 -30.85 -7.54 -27.32
CA GLU A 823 -31.45 -8.69 -28.01
C GLU A 823 -31.27 -10.00 -27.21
N ASN A 824 -30.04 -10.32 -26.81
CA ASN A 824 -29.74 -11.54 -26.04
C ASN A 824 -30.48 -11.59 -24.69
N LEU A 825 -30.63 -10.46 -24.00
CA LEU A 825 -31.35 -10.40 -22.72
C LEU A 825 -32.86 -10.50 -22.90
N PHE A 826 -33.42 -9.91 -23.96
CA PHE A 826 -34.84 -10.05 -24.33
C PHE A 826 -35.18 -11.51 -24.68
N ASN A 827 -34.37 -12.13 -25.54
CA ASN A 827 -34.53 -13.53 -25.97
C ASN A 827 -34.31 -14.55 -24.82
N ALA A 828 -33.73 -14.12 -23.69
CA ALA A 828 -33.57 -14.94 -22.49
C ALA A 828 -34.78 -14.92 -21.54
N ILE A 829 -35.78 -14.06 -21.78
CA ILE A 829 -37.01 -13.99 -20.96
C ILE A 829 -37.86 -15.23 -21.23
N PRO A 830 -38.22 -16.04 -20.21
CA PRO A 830 -39.04 -17.22 -20.44
C PRO A 830 -40.47 -16.88 -20.88
N ALA A 831 -40.97 -17.63 -21.87
CA ALA A 831 -42.31 -17.45 -22.45
C ALA A 831 -43.48 -17.69 -21.46
N HIS A 832 -43.20 -18.28 -20.29
CA HIS A 832 -44.16 -18.54 -19.22
C HIS A 832 -44.20 -17.46 -18.13
N VAL A 833 -43.51 -16.33 -18.31
CA VAL A 833 -43.61 -15.18 -17.39
C VAL A 833 -45.02 -14.59 -17.46
N ASP A 834 -45.62 -14.34 -16.29
CA ASP A 834 -46.92 -13.66 -16.19
C ASP A 834 -46.81 -12.19 -16.61
N PRO A 835 -47.60 -11.71 -17.60
CA PRO A 835 -47.61 -10.31 -18.01
C PRO A 835 -47.99 -9.32 -16.89
N ALA A 836 -48.77 -9.73 -15.89
CA ALA A 836 -49.22 -8.87 -14.79
C ALA A 836 -48.09 -8.52 -13.80
N GLU A 837 -47.13 -9.43 -13.61
CA GLU A 837 -45.95 -9.22 -12.76
C GLU A 837 -44.98 -8.16 -13.33
N ILE A 838 -45.07 -7.85 -14.63
CA ILE A 838 -44.10 -6.98 -15.32
C ILE A 838 -44.11 -5.54 -14.80
N ASP A 839 -45.29 -4.93 -14.59
CA ASP A 839 -45.39 -3.49 -14.32
C ASP A 839 -44.66 -3.09 -13.02
N GLY A 840 -44.66 -3.98 -12.02
CA GLY A 840 -44.01 -3.81 -10.72
C GLY A 840 -42.51 -4.13 -10.66
N VAL A 841 -41.85 -4.51 -11.77
CA VAL A 841 -40.40 -4.83 -11.79
C VAL A 841 -39.56 -3.55 -11.81
N ASP A 842 -39.52 -2.84 -10.69
CA ASP A 842 -38.73 -1.61 -10.57
C ASP A 842 -37.25 -1.91 -10.28
N VAL A 843 -36.41 -1.64 -11.27
CA VAL A 843 -34.96 -1.89 -11.27
C VAL A 843 -34.23 -0.76 -11.99
N THR A 844 -32.96 -0.52 -11.62
CA THR A 844 -32.07 0.44 -12.29
C THR A 844 -30.70 -0.18 -12.53
N TRP A 845 -29.98 0.28 -13.56
CA TRP A 845 -28.76 -0.39 -14.04
C TRP A 845 -27.57 -0.31 -13.08
N GLY A 846 -27.45 0.77 -12.31
CA GLY A 846 -26.26 1.12 -11.52
C GLY A 846 -26.24 0.64 -10.06
N LEU A 847 -27.24 -0.12 -9.60
CA LEU A 847 -27.26 -0.66 -8.23
C LEU A 847 -26.65 -2.07 -8.16
N ASP A 848 -25.68 -2.28 -7.27
CA ASP A 848 -25.07 -3.59 -7.02
C ASP A 848 -26.10 -4.59 -6.46
N SER A 849 -26.68 -5.41 -7.35
CA SER A 849 -27.61 -6.51 -7.02
C SER A 849 -28.86 -6.03 -6.24
N PRO A 850 -29.80 -5.30 -6.88
CA PRO A 850 -31.08 -4.92 -6.26
C PRO A 850 -31.80 -6.14 -5.69
N ALA A 851 -32.57 -5.97 -4.61
CA ALA A 851 -33.17 -7.07 -3.83
C ALA A 851 -33.94 -8.10 -4.69
N TRP A 852 -34.59 -7.61 -5.75
CA TRP A 852 -35.16 -8.36 -6.88
C TRP A 852 -34.33 -9.54 -7.40
N THR A 853 -33.00 -9.45 -7.38
CA THR A 853 -32.09 -10.52 -7.86
C THR A 853 -31.94 -11.67 -6.86
N LYS A 854 -32.18 -11.41 -5.56
CA LYS A 854 -32.03 -12.36 -4.44
C LYS A 854 -33.38 -12.99 -4.06
N GLU A 855 -34.48 -12.25 -4.19
CA GLU A 855 -35.84 -12.72 -3.91
C GLU A 855 -36.45 -13.47 -5.11
N LYS A 856 -36.88 -14.72 -4.92
CA LYS A 856 -37.69 -15.46 -5.91
C LYS A 856 -39.15 -15.00 -5.86
N LYS A 857 -39.45 -13.83 -6.44
CA LYS A 857 -40.82 -13.31 -6.53
C LYS A 857 -41.69 -14.11 -7.50
N PHE A 858 -41.25 -14.24 -8.76
CA PHE A 858 -41.94 -15.03 -9.78
C PHE A 858 -40.97 -15.81 -10.68
N SER A 859 -41.50 -16.75 -11.48
CA SER A 859 -40.70 -17.59 -12.38
C SER A 859 -40.17 -16.77 -13.57
N GLY A 860 -38.85 -16.64 -13.72
CA GLY A 860 -38.22 -15.82 -14.77
C GLY A 860 -37.87 -14.38 -14.36
N CYS A 861 -38.13 -13.98 -13.10
CA CYS A 861 -37.91 -12.61 -12.62
C CYS A 861 -36.48 -12.08 -12.84
N ARG A 862 -35.47 -12.95 -12.80
CA ARG A 862 -34.06 -12.56 -13.00
C ARG A 862 -33.75 -12.13 -14.43
N GLN A 863 -34.36 -12.79 -15.42
CA GLN A 863 -34.17 -12.45 -16.83
C GLN A 863 -34.91 -11.16 -17.19
N VAL A 864 -36.15 -11.01 -16.68
CA VAL A 864 -36.93 -9.76 -16.80
C VAL A 864 -36.18 -8.58 -16.17
N ALA A 865 -35.68 -8.73 -14.93
CA ALA A 865 -34.88 -7.71 -14.26
C ALA A 865 -33.57 -7.39 -15.02
N ALA A 866 -32.85 -8.40 -15.52
CA ALA A 866 -31.62 -8.18 -16.28
C ALA A 866 -31.86 -7.45 -17.61
N PHE A 867 -32.97 -7.74 -18.29
CA PHE A 867 -33.41 -7.00 -19.48
C PHE A 867 -33.73 -5.54 -19.16
N PHE A 868 -34.56 -5.26 -18.15
CA PHE A 868 -34.90 -3.87 -17.79
C PHE A 868 -33.69 -3.08 -17.28
N MET A 869 -32.80 -3.68 -16.48
CA MET A 869 -31.53 -3.04 -16.09
C MET A 869 -30.66 -2.71 -17.32
N TRP A 870 -30.62 -3.55 -18.35
CA TRP A 870 -29.86 -3.22 -19.56
C TRP A 870 -30.56 -2.18 -20.44
N PHE A 871 -31.90 -2.20 -20.50
CA PHE A 871 -32.69 -1.20 -21.20
C PHE A 871 -32.56 0.20 -20.56
N ASP A 872 -32.58 0.27 -19.23
CA ASP A 872 -32.31 1.49 -18.45
C ASP A 872 -30.90 2.04 -18.73
N TYR A 873 -29.89 1.17 -18.77
CA TYR A 873 -28.54 1.57 -19.20
C TYR A 873 -28.53 2.13 -20.64
N CYS A 874 -29.22 1.48 -21.59
CA CYS A 874 -29.32 1.98 -22.97
C CYS A 874 -30.01 3.35 -23.03
N ASN A 875 -31.08 3.54 -22.26
CA ASN A 875 -31.85 4.77 -22.15
C ASN A 875 -31.00 5.93 -21.59
N GLN A 876 -30.23 5.68 -20.53
CA GLN A 876 -29.33 6.68 -19.94
C GLN A 876 -28.11 6.94 -20.83
N LEU A 877 -27.47 5.91 -21.39
CA LEU A 877 -26.30 6.07 -22.27
C LEU A 877 -26.63 6.97 -23.48
N ILE A 878 -27.79 6.80 -24.11
CA ILE A 878 -28.23 7.66 -25.23
C ILE A 878 -28.58 9.08 -24.75
N ARG A 879 -28.97 9.27 -23.49
CA ARG A 879 -29.33 10.58 -22.93
C ARG A 879 -28.10 11.43 -22.56
N GLU A 880 -27.06 10.81 -22.01
CA GLU A 880 -25.83 11.51 -21.58
C GLU A 880 -24.74 11.59 -22.66
N ALA A 881 -24.87 10.85 -23.77
CA ALA A 881 -23.86 10.83 -24.84
C ALA A 881 -23.89 12.08 -25.76
N HIS A 882 -22.74 12.39 -26.37
CA HIS A 882 -22.60 13.38 -27.44
C HIS A 882 -23.56 13.05 -28.60
N PRO A 883 -24.20 14.05 -29.25
CA PRO A 883 -25.27 13.81 -30.24
C PRO A 883 -24.96 12.77 -31.32
N ASP A 884 -23.76 12.77 -31.92
CA ASP A 884 -23.38 11.78 -32.94
C ASP A 884 -23.38 10.34 -32.43
N VAL A 885 -22.99 10.14 -31.16
CA VAL A 885 -22.96 8.84 -30.48
C VAL A 885 -24.38 8.43 -30.08
N ALA A 886 -25.17 9.37 -29.57
CA ALA A 886 -26.59 9.16 -29.24
C ALA A 886 -27.41 8.76 -30.48
N ASP A 887 -27.21 9.42 -31.63
CA ASP A 887 -27.86 9.08 -32.89
C ASP A 887 -27.40 7.72 -33.44
N ALA A 888 -26.11 7.39 -33.34
CA ALA A 888 -25.59 6.08 -33.74
C ALA A 888 -26.19 4.93 -32.90
N LEU A 889 -26.23 5.11 -31.57
CA LEU A 889 -26.87 4.18 -30.63
C LEU A 889 -28.38 4.04 -30.90
N ALA A 890 -29.11 5.16 -30.97
CA ALA A 890 -30.56 5.16 -31.19
C ALA A 890 -30.93 4.55 -32.55
N LYS A 891 -30.14 4.79 -33.61
CA LYS A 891 -30.28 4.15 -34.91
C LYS A 891 -30.01 2.65 -34.84
N SER A 892 -28.99 2.21 -34.10
CA SER A 892 -28.69 0.79 -33.96
C SER A 892 -29.78 0.04 -33.19
N ILE A 893 -30.24 0.54 -32.04
CA ILE A 893 -31.33 -0.09 -31.28
C ILE A 893 -32.63 -0.10 -32.10
N ARG A 894 -32.94 0.99 -32.83
CA ARG A 894 -34.10 1.07 -33.73
C ARG A 894 -34.08 0.00 -34.83
N VAL A 895 -32.94 -0.23 -35.47
CA VAL A 895 -32.81 -1.21 -36.57
C VAL A 895 -32.64 -2.64 -36.05
N ASN A 896 -31.76 -2.84 -35.07
CA ASN A 896 -31.33 -4.17 -34.63
C ASN A 896 -32.22 -4.78 -33.54
N PHE A 897 -32.86 -3.97 -32.70
CA PHE A 897 -33.79 -4.48 -31.68
C PHE A 897 -35.25 -4.23 -32.08
N LEU A 898 -35.66 -2.98 -32.34
CA LEU A 898 -37.07 -2.66 -32.58
C LEU A 898 -37.59 -3.20 -33.93
N GLU A 899 -36.88 -3.00 -35.04
CA GLU A 899 -37.33 -3.53 -36.35
C GLU A 899 -37.10 -5.03 -36.53
N LYS A 900 -36.02 -5.62 -36.01
CA LYS A 900 -35.69 -7.05 -36.21
C LYS A 900 -36.29 -8.00 -35.16
N ILE A 901 -36.39 -7.61 -33.89
CA ILE A 901 -36.71 -8.52 -32.78
C ILE A 901 -38.11 -8.24 -32.25
N VAL A 902 -38.38 -6.99 -31.85
CA VAL A 902 -39.68 -6.62 -31.27
C VAL A 902 -40.81 -6.65 -32.32
N THR A 903 -40.53 -6.31 -33.58
CA THR A 903 -41.57 -6.30 -34.62
C THR A 903 -42.10 -7.71 -34.96
N PRO A 904 -41.26 -8.76 -35.16
CA PRO A 904 -41.76 -10.12 -35.27
C PRO A 904 -42.38 -10.66 -33.97
N ALA A 905 -41.79 -10.38 -32.80
CA ALA A 905 -42.32 -10.87 -31.52
C ALA A 905 -43.74 -10.36 -31.21
N LEU A 906 -44.11 -9.16 -31.68
CA LEU A 906 -45.48 -8.62 -31.60
C LEU A 906 -46.48 -9.24 -32.60
N ALA A 907 -46.02 -10.10 -33.52
CA ALA A 907 -46.84 -10.79 -34.53
C ALA A 907 -46.85 -12.33 -34.35
N GLU A 908 -46.14 -12.85 -33.36
CA GLU A 908 -45.97 -14.28 -33.09
C GLU A 908 -46.51 -14.66 -31.69
N HIS A 909 -46.05 -15.79 -31.12
CA HIS A 909 -46.54 -16.30 -29.83
C HIS A 909 -46.17 -15.37 -28.65
N HIS A 910 -46.99 -15.41 -27.58
CA HIS A 910 -46.81 -14.65 -26.33
C HIS A 910 -46.98 -13.12 -26.43
N VAL A 911 -47.76 -12.65 -27.41
CA VAL A 911 -48.07 -11.22 -27.65
C VAL A 911 -48.42 -10.42 -26.38
N VAL A 912 -49.15 -11.00 -25.41
CA VAL A 912 -49.51 -10.33 -24.15
C VAL A 912 -48.26 -9.96 -23.34
N LEU A 913 -47.31 -10.90 -23.19
CA LEU A 913 -46.06 -10.71 -22.46
C LEU A 913 -45.14 -9.72 -23.20
N ILE A 914 -45.02 -9.86 -24.52
CA ILE A 914 -44.22 -8.93 -25.34
C ILE A 914 -44.79 -7.51 -25.25
N THR A 915 -46.10 -7.35 -25.30
CA THR A 915 -46.77 -6.05 -25.12
C THR A 915 -46.55 -5.48 -23.72
N ALA A 916 -46.63 -6.27 -22.65
CA ALA A 916 -46.36 -5.80 -21.28
C ALA A 916 -44.90 -5.30 -21.14
N LEU A 917 -43.93 -6.07 -21.63
CA LEU A 917 -42.51 -5.70 -21.64
C LEU A 917 -42.26 -4.40 -22.40
N VAL A 918 -42.77 -4.29 -23.63
CA VAL A 918 -42.61 -3.09 -24.47
C VAL A 918 -43.35 -1.89 -23.86
N THR A 919 -44.50 -2.09 -23.21
CA THR A 919 -45.23 -1.04 -22.50
C THR A 919 -44.40 -0.44 -21.37
N LYS A 920 -43.81 -1.26 -20.49
CA LYS A 920 -42.94 -0.78 -19.39
C LYS A 920 -41.70 -0.05 -19.92
N CYS A 921 -41.03 -0.61 -20.94
CA CYS A 921 -39.95 0.09 -21.65
C CYS A 921 -40.35 1.50 -22.14
N LEU A 922 -41.60 1.70 -22.57
CA LEU A 922 -42.08 2.98 -23.09
C LEU A 922 -42.58 3.93 -22.01
N LYS A 923 -43.08 3.41 -20.87
CA LYS A 923 -43.28 4.19 -19.63
C LYS A 923 -41.94 4.78 -19.17
N GLU A 924 -40.89 3.97 -19.11
CA GLU A 924 -39.56 4.30 -18.55
C GLU A 924 -38.61 5.07 -19.49
N LEU A 925 -38.91 5.13 -20.79
CA LEU A 925 -38.08 5.80 -21.80
C LEU A 925 -37.96 7.32 -21.53
N THR A 926 -36.73 7.81 -21.29
CA THR A 926 -36.43 9.23 -21.03
C THR A 926 -35.68 9.93 -22.17
N SER A 927 -35.03 9.18 -23.06
CA SER A 927 -34.28 9.76 -24.20
C SER A 927 -35.18 10.12 -25.40
N ASN A 928 -35.10 11.38 -25.83
CA ASN A 928 -35.83 11.89 -27.01
C ASN A 928 -35.31 11.34 -28.35
N ALA A 929 -34.02 10.97 -28.45
CA ALA A 929 -33.38 10.54 -29.70
C ALA A 929 -33.93 9.21 -30.24
N LEU A 930 -34.40 8.33 -29.35
CA LEU A 930 -35.10 7.10 -29.73
C LEU A 930 -36.48 7.39 -30.37
N CYS A 931 -37.12 8.50 -29.99
CA CYS A 931 -38.52 8.78 -30.32
C CYS A 931 -38.74 9.53 -31.65
N ILE A 932 -37.97 10.61 -31.94
CA ILE A 932 -38.28 11.51 -33.07
C ILE A 932 -37.02 11.92 -33.87
N ALA A 933 -36.86 11.34 -35.06
CA ALA A 933 -35.97 11.85 -36.11
C ALA A 933 -36.71 11.86 -37.46
N PRO A 934 -36.82 13.01 -38.17
CA PRO A 934 -37.64 13.11 -39.39
C PRO A 934 -37.27 12.07 -40.45
N GLY A 935 -38.28 11.39 -41.01
CA GLY A 935 -38.10 10.38 -42.07
C GLY A 935 -37.64 9.00 -41.60
N THR A 936 -37.43 8.77 -40.29
CA THR A 936 -37.08 7.44 -39.77
C THR A 936 -38.30 6.62 -39.35
N LYS A 937 -38.18 5.29 -39.46
CA LYS A 937 -39.18 4.34 -38.97
C LYS A 937 -39.14 4.29 -37.44
N ASN A 938 -40.27 4.49 -36.79
CA ASN A 938 -40.45 4.46 -35.35
C ASN A 938 -41.36 3.29 -34.92
N LEU A 939 -41.58 3.11 -33.62
CA LEU A 939 -42.48 2.07 -33.09
C LEU A 939 -43.88 2.11 -33.73
N PHE A 940 -44.40 3.31 -34.00
CA PHE A 940 -45.67 3.49 -34.70
C PHE A 940 -45.65 2.87 -36.11
N THR A 941 -44.54 2.95 -36.86
CA THR A 941 -44.39 2.20 -38.12
C THR A 941 -44.25 0.69 -37.94
N CYS A 942 -43.71 0.21 -36.81
CA CYS A 942 -43.69 -1.22 -36.48
C CYS A 942 -45.11 -1.73 -36.18
N LEU A 943 -45.87 -1.00 -35.35
CA LEU A 943 -47.27 -1.29 -35.08
C LEU A 943 -48.13 -1.20 -36.35
N GLN A 944 -47.85 -0.26 -37.25
CA GLN A 944 -48.49 -0.25 -38.57
C GLN A 944 -48.18 -1.48 -39.43
N LYS A 945 -47.04 -2.17 -39.25
CA LYS A 945 -46.79 -3.47 -39.90
C LYS A 945 -47.63 -4.56 -39.24
N VAL A 946 -47.56 -4.68 -37.91
CA VAL A 946 -48.30 -5.67 -37.12
C VAL A 946 -49.80 -5.57 -37.37
N VAL A 947 -50.38 -4.37 -37.27
CA VAL A 947 -51.81 -4.12 -37.58
C VAL A 947 -52.15 -4.48 -39.04
N LYS A 948 -51.28 -4.17 -40.02
CA LYS A 948 -51.51 -4.58 -41.43
C LYS A 948 -51.44 -6.10 -41.62
N GLN A 949 -50.59 -6.80 -40.87
CA GLN A 949 -50.54 -8.27 -40.90
C GLN A 949 -51.81 -8.85 -40.27
N LEU A 950 -52.16 -8.45 -39.03
CA LEU A 950 -53.36 -8.91 -38.34
C LEU A 950 -54.65 -8.64 -39.14
N VAL A 951 -54.82 -7.43 -39.71
CA VAL A 951 -55.97 -7.07 -40.55
C VAL A 951 -56.06 -7.90 -41.84
N ASN A 952 -54.93 -8.40 -42.36
CA ASN A 952 -54.91 -9.28 -43.53
C ASN A 952 -55.15 -10.77 -43.18
N GLU A 953 -54.69 -11.24 -42.02
CA GLU A 953 -54.80 -12.64 -41.61
C GLU A 953 -56.15 -12.96 -40.95
N VAL A 954 -56.65 -12.10 -40.07
CA VAL A 954 -57.90 -12.31 -39.29
C VAL A 954 -59.13 -12.64 -40.16
N PRO A 955 -59.38 -11.97 -41.31
CA PRO A 955 -60.53 -12.29 -42.16
C PRO A 955 -60.45 -13.66 -42.86
N LYS A 956 -59.28 -14.33 -42.84
CA LYS A 956 -59.10 -15.67 -43.43
C LYS A 956 -59.68 -16.77 -42.53
N THR A 957 -59.89 -16.50 -41.25
CA THR A 957 -60.48 -17.44 -40.31
C THR A 957 -62.01 -17.42 -40.41
N PRO A 958 -62.69 -18.59 -40.47
CA PRO A 958 -64.13 -18.69 -40.32
C PRO A 958 -64.60 -18.05 -39.01
N ASP A 959 -65.80 -17.46 -39.02
CA ASP A 959 -66.48 -16.92 -37.83
C ASP A 959 -65.66 -15.92 -36.97
N HIS A 960 -64.65 -15.28 -37.58
CA HIS A 960 -63.69 -14.37 -36.95
C HIS A 960 -64.31 -13.25 -36.10
N LYS A 961 -65.53 -12.81 -36.41
CA LYS A 961 -66.24 -11.78 -35.62
C LYS A 961 -66.76 -12.29 -34.28
N GLN A 962 -67.14 -13.57 -34.23
CA GLN A 962 -67.58 -14.24 -33.01
C GLN A 962 -66.36 -14.62 -32.17
N MET A 963 -65.35 -15.26 -32.77
CA MET A 963 -64.11 -15.61 -32.08
C MET A 963 -63.38 -14.39 -31.49
N LEU A 964 -63.36 -13.24 -32.19
CA LEU A 964 -62.81 -11.98 -31.67
C LEU A 964 -63.61 -11.43 -30.48
N LYS A 965 -64.94 -11.64 -30.45
CA LYS A 965 -65.80 -11.22 -29.33
C LYS A 965 -65.57 -12.12 -28.12
N GLU A 966 -65.61 -13.44 -28.30
CA GLU A 966 -65.37 -14.44 -27.25
C GLU A 966 -63.96 -14.31 -26.66
N THR A 967 -62.95 -14.05 -27.50
CA THR A 967 -61.58 -13.74 -27.05
C THR A 967 -61.51 -12.42 -26.28
N ARG A 968 -62.30 -11.40 -26.66
CA ARG A 968 -62.34 -10.11 -25.93
C ARG A 968 -63.01 -10.26 -24.57
N GLU A 969 -64.08 -11.03 -24.49
CA GLU A 969 -64.77 -11.32 -23.24
C GLU A 969 -63.85 -12.14 -22.30
N ARG A 970 -63.15 -13.17 -22.81
CA ARG A 970 -62.13 -13.91 -22.04
C ARG A 970 -60.92 -13.07 -21.58
N LEU A 971 -60.52 -12.02 -22.32
CA LEU A 971 -59.36 -11.20 -21.99
C LEU A 971 -59.67 -9.97 -21.11
N LEU A 972 -60.95 -9.58 -20.98
CA LEU A 972 -61.36 -8.38 -20.23
C LEU A 972 -62.33 -8.67 -19.07
N GLU A 973 -63.00 -9.83 -19.07
CA GLU A 973 -63.82 -10.31 -17.96
C GLU A 973 -63.13 -11.54 -17.33
N ASP A 974 -63.15 -11.61 -16.00
CA ASP A 974 -62.31 -12.51 -15.17
C ASP A 974 -62.85 -13.97 -15.16
N CYS A 975 -63.10 -14.52 -16.35
CA CYS A 975 -63.89 -15.73 -16.59
C CYS A 975 -63.02 -16.95 -16.89
N SER A 976 -62.76 -17.74 -15.86
CA SER A 976 -61.97 -18.98 -15.90
C SER A 976 -62.68 -20.16 -16.59
N HIS A 977 -62.78 -20.09 -17.92
CA HIS A 977 -63.22 -21.21 -18.76
C HIS A 977 -62.03 -22.08 -19.21
N GLU A 978 -61.68 -23.08 -18.39
CA GLU A 978 -60.75 -24.14 -18.77
C GLU A 978 -61.32 -24.99 -19.92
N GLY A 979 -60.71 -24.95 -21.11
CA GLY A 979 -60.94 -25.96 -22.15
C GLY A 979 -60.79 -25.53 -23.61
N GLU A 980 -60.92 -24.24 -23.93
CA GLU A 980 -60.82 -23.77 -25.32
C GLU A 980 -59.39 -23.46 -25.75
N LYS A 981 -59.10 -23.67 -27.04
CA LYS A 981 -57.76 -23.44 -27.60
C LYS A 981 -57.50 -21.95 -27.77
N GLU A 982 -56.48 -21.45 -27.09
CA GLU A 982 -55.90 -20.11 -27.30
C GLU A 982 -55.68 -19.86 -28.80
N ASN A 983 -56.35 -18.84 -29.34
CA ASN A 983 -56.18 -18.42 -30.71
C ASN A 983 -55.43 -17.08 -30.72
N ILE A 984 -54.12 -17.20 -30.64
CA ILE A 984 -53.11 -16.12 -30.58
C ILE A 984 -53.37 -15.01 -31.62
N LEU A 985 -53.94 -15.34 -32.79
CA LEU A 985 -54.27 -14.35 -33.82
C LEU A 985 -55.33 -13.34 -33.37
N PHE A 986 -56.36 -13.78 -32.64
CA PHE A 986 -57.40 -12.90 -32.09
C PHE A 986 -56.93 -12.16 -30.84
N GLU A 987 -56.15 -12.83 -29.99
CA GLU A 987 -55.52 -12.20 -28.83
C GLU A 987 -54.61 -11.05 -29.27
N SER A 988 -53.79 -11.27 -30.30
CA SER A 988 -52.91 -10.24 -30.88
C SER A 988 -53.67 -9.01 -31.38
N VAL A 989 -54.89 -9.16 -31.91
CA VAL A 989 -55.74 -8.01 -32.31
C VAL A 989 -56.15 -7.19 -31.10
N ILE A 990 -56.69 -7.84 -30.07
CA ILE A 990 -57.22 -7.17 -28.87
C ILE A 990 -56.08 -6.52 -28.08
N VAL A 991 -54.99 -7.25 -27.87
CA VAL A 991 -53.78 -6.75 -27.21
C VAL A 991 -53.16 -5.58 -27.98
N THR A 992 -53.12 -5.63 -29.32
CA THR A 992 -52.65 -4.49 -30.14
C THR A 992 -53.60 -3.29 -30.06
N GLU A 993 -54.91 -3.51 -29.98
CA GLU A 993 -55.90 -2.43 -29.79
C GLU A 993 -55.72 -1.72 -28.44
N GLU A 994 -55.66 -2.48 -27.34
CA GLU A 994 -55.45 -1.90 -26.00
C GLU A 994 -54.06 -1.25 -25.88
N PHE A 995 -53.01 -1.87 -26.43
CA PHE A 995 -51.68 -1.27 -26.47
C PHE A 995 -51.67 0.07 -27.23
N CYS A 996 -52.41 0.20 -28.33
CA CYS A 996 -52.52 1.47 -29.05
C CYS A 996 -53.25 2.56 -28.23
N LYS A 997 -54.15 2.20 -27.30
CA LYS A 997 -54.79 3.15 -26.36
C LYS A 997 -53.81 3.57 -25.27
N GLU A 998 -53.11 2.62 -24.66
CA GLU A 998 -52.09 2.87 -23.63
C GLU A 998 -50.94 3.74 -24.19
N LEU A 999 -50.48 3.47 -25.42
CA LEU A 999 -49.51 4.32 -26.11
C LEU A 999 -50.01 5.74 -26.35
N ALA A 1000 -51.29 5.92 -26.67
CA ALA A 1000 -51.87 7.25 -26.84
C ALA A 1000 -51.91 8.01 -25.49
N ALA A 1001 -52.20 7.32 -24.38
CA ALA A 1001 -52.14 7.89 -23.03
C ALA A 1001 -50.70 8.26 -22.63
N ILE A 1002 -49.73 7.35 -22.79
CA ILE A 1002 -48.31 7.61 -22.51
C ILE A 1002 -47.78 8.78 -23.36
N ALA A 1003 -48.11 8.83 -24.65
CA ALA A 1003 -47.70 9.91 -25.54
C ALA A 1003 -48.33 11.26 -25.14
N TYR A 1004 -49.61 11.27 -24.74
CA TYR A 1004 -50.29 12.47 -24.24
C TYR A 1004 -49.64 13.00 -22.94
N VAL A 1005 -49.36 12.12 -21.97
CA VAL A 1005 -48.69 12.49 -20.72
C VAL A 1005 -47.28 13.01 -20.99
N LYS A 1006 -46.48 12.33 -21.82
CA LYS A 1006 -45.10 12.77 -22.13
C LYS A 1006 -45.05 14.06 -22.94
N TYR A 1007 -45.99 14.28 -23.87
CA TYR A 1007 -46.12 15.56 -24.56
C TYR A 1007 -46.37 16.71 -23.58
N HIS A 1008 -47.33 16.54 -22.65
CA HIS A 1008 -47.64 17.56 -21.65
C HIS A 1008 -46.58 17.75 -20.56
N HIS A 1009 -45.69 16.77 -20.34
CA HIS A 1009 -44.48 16.93 -19.51
C HIS A 1009 -43.28 17.53 -20.25
N SER A 1010 -43.37 17.75 -21.57
CA SER A 1010 -42.29 18.28 -22.42
C SER A 1010 -42.48 19.76 -22.82
N MET A 1011 -43.52 20.42 -22.29
CA MET A 1011 -43.86 21.84 -22.49
C MET A 1011 -43.84 22.62 -21.18
#